data_AF-A0A180F8V0-F1
#
_entry.id   AF-A0A180F8V0-F1
#
_cell.length_a   1.000
_cell.length_b   1.000
_cell.length_c   1.000
_cell.angle_alpha   90.00
_cell.angle_beta   90.00
_cell.angle_gamma   90.00
#
_symmetry.space_group_name_H-M   'P 1'
#
loop_
_entity.id
_entity.type
_entity.pdbx_description
1 polymer ?
#
loop_
_entity_poly.entity_id
_entity_poly.type
_entity_poly.pdbx_seq_one_letter_code
_entity_poly.pdbx_strand_id
1 'polypeptide(L)'
;MKRKIVLAGLFLACVFQTMGLESWQVVVDDVHYDIDTKKHVAHVSQRNQKEEEFYRKSTLVIPAAIYIDKQMYDVTQINLYAFRFDFPIEYLTISSNVQSILAFAFQGCFNLKEIHLARNHANMKIGAAFGGVHSEECIVVVPAEAEKDFDVRWEGFKVYLESYRLSARPADSQMGEVIDGEREAVAFKSELVVEAKPAYGYHFAYWTSDEIKDSLTLTVNPYREEKMMRHVNLQAHFTENDYNVNLSAGKNGTITQGNGAHSYNTLATIEAEADSGYHFVKWTDRAGNTVSTANPYAFTVEKDEHIQAYFEANSYTVSLFTSGNNGTIKPGGGGAYLYKTQATAEAQANPHYHFAKWTDRTGNTVSTANPYTFTVEKNTELQANFEDNRYIVSLSANKDMGTAQADKKEGYVYDTRATVTALPNREFHFVKWTNQEGDFLSANSSYTFTVTENTLVQAHFETNSLQVRLYADNGGITPSGSGTYQYNTEARIMAEADYGYHFVKWTNAKGESLSTNNPYTFVVKEHTEVRANFVGNSCLVNVLAVNGGKAVLGGGTYPYNNEVGLTADAGYGYHFEKWTNANNESLSTDNPYTFVVKGDILVKAYFAENYYLVNASAGNNHGRIKSGNGSYSYNANVAVEAEAYEGYRFVRWTSAKGQILSAANPYTFEVKEDMDIKAHFVANTDFTDDISYRVTLSAGNNGGIVSGDGAYLPNAEATIEAEAYAEYYFVKWTDANGDSLSADNPYTFVVKGDTDIKAHFADFAAGGYRVSVTAGDNGTIKSGNSSYLYGAEAVIEAVADTGYHFVKWTMANGNVFAANPFRFTVKDNTTFKADFAADSYQVILSAKNGRIRIGWDVYDRYVYDYNTEAVANAEAEDGYHFVKWVNAAGNSLSGDNPYRFVVKGDMKLTAIFEKGVAGNETVAGSGVRAYYADGMLHLVNLEGFAVAVSTIDGRQVLQFRASNAVHPAILPAGIYILNAANGKERYTAKFAVKN
;
A
#
# COMPACT_ATOMS: atom_id res chain seq x y z
N MET A 1 -100.42 73.39 -117.22
CA MET A 1 -101.36 74.44 -117.68
C MET A 1 -100.55 75.60 -118.29
N LYS A 2 -101.20 76.56 -118.97
CA LYS A 2 -100.70 77.90 -119.43
C LYS A 2 -99.24 78.29 -119.08
N ARG A 3 -98.39 78.77 -119.99
CA ARG A 3 -98.06 78.45 -121.41
C ARG A 3 -96.73 79.22 -121.65
N LYS A 4 -95.63 78.52 -121.99
CA LYS A 4 -95.11 78.36 -123.37
C LYS A 4 -94.62 79.69 -123.98
N ILE A 5 -93.53 79.79 -124.75
CA ILE A 5 -92.39 78.95 -125.14
C ILE A 5 -91.65 79.82 -126.20
N VAL A 6 -90.30 79.83 -126.21
CA VAL A 6 -89.46 79.74 -127.43
C VAL A 6 -89.39 80.91 -128.47
N LEU A 7 -88.13 81.32 -128.70
CA LEU A 7 -87.46 81.76 -129.94
C LEU A 7 -87.81 83.05 -130.72
N ALA A 8 -86.72 83.50 -131.36
CA ALA A 8 -86.58 84.12 -132.68
C ALA A 8 -87.40 85.40 -132.95
N GLY A 9 -86.80 86.56 -133.19
CA GLY A 9 -85.51 86.80 -133.85
C GLY A 9 -85.75 87.34 -135.27
N LEU A 10 -85.11 88.48 -135.58
CA LEU A 10 -85.03 89.13 -136.92
C LEU A 10 -86.38 89.62 -137.50
N PHE A 11 -86.54 90.89 -137.92
CA PHE A 11 -85.66 91.62 -138.84
C PHE A 11 -85.73 93.16 -138.64
N LEU A 12 -84.55 93.78 -138.61
CA LEU A 12 -84.15 95.00 -139.35
C LEU A 12 -85.20 96.09 -139.68
N ALA A 13 -85.03 97.31 -139.12
CA ALA A 13 -84.67 98.53 -139.87
C ALA A 13 -84.56 99.77 -138.95
N CYS A 14 -83.43 100.49 -139.03
CA CYS A 14 -83.23 101.95 -139.02
C CYS A 14 -84.15 102.87 -138.14
N VAL A 15 -83.66 103.84 -137.34
CA VAL A 15 -82.42 104.65 -137.50
C VAL A 15 -82.11 105.55 -136.25
N PHE A 16 -80.84 105.98 -136.10
CA PHE A 16 -80.23 107.05 -135.24
C PHE A 16 -79.99 106.93 -133.69
N GLN A 17 -78.72 106.66 -133.33
CA GLN A 17 -77.78 107.33 -132.36
C GLN A 17 -78.13 107.62 -130.86
N THR A 18 -77.30 107.11 -129.91
CA THR A 18 -76.36 107.83 -128.97
C THR A 18 -75.71 106.88 -127.92
N MET A 19 -74.79 107.36 -127.05
CA MET A 19 -73.80 106.57 -126.25
C MET A 19 -74.10 106.44 -124.72
N GLY A 20 -73.44 105.49 -124.02
CA GLY A 20 -73.33 105.42 -122.55
C GLY A 20 -72.35 104.33 -121.99
N LEU A 21 -71.77 104.52 -120.80
CA LEU A 21 -70.87 103.59 -120.07
C LEU A 21 -71.48 103.15 -118.71
N GLU A 22 -71.08 102.00 -118.16
CA GLU A 22 -71.52 101.50 -116.83
C GLU A 22 -70.34 101.10 -115.91
N SER A 23 -70.43 101.45 -114.64
CA SER A 23 -69.59 101.00 -113.50
C SER A 23 -70.44 100.99 -112.22
N TRP A 24 -70.20 100.08 -111.27
CA TRP A 24 -71.05 99.90 -110.08
C TRP A 24 -70.27 99.54 -108.80
N GLN A 25 -70.96 99.64 -107.66
CA GLN A 25 -70.41 99.55 -106.30
C GLN A 25 -71.08 98.40 -105.51
N VAL A 26 -70.31 97.70 -104.66
CA VAL A 26 -70.79 96.59 -103.80
C VAL A 26 -70.39 96.82 -102.34
N VAL A 27 -71.02 96.12 -101.39
CA VAL A 27 -70.63 96.12 -99.96
C VAL A 27 -70.17 94.71 -99.55
N VAL A 28 -69.02 94.62 -98.91
CA VAL A 28 -68.49 93.40 -98.27
C VAL A 28 -67.95 93.79 -96.89
N ASP A 29 -68.38 93.08 -95.84
CA ASP A 29 -67.92 93.27 -94.45
C ASP A 29 -67.80 94.74 -93.99
N ASP A 30 -68.91 95.47 -94.09
CA ASP A 30 -69.06 96.90 -93.72
C ASP A 30 -68.27 97.91 -94.60
N VAL A 31 -67.62 97.44 -95.66
CA VAL A 31 -66.84 98.29 -96.59
C VAL A 31 -67.47 98.27 -97.99
N HIS A 32 -67.62 99.45 -98.60
CA HIS A 32 -67.99 99.58 -100.01
C HIS A 32 -66.76 99.48 -100.90
N TYR A 33 -66.93 98.84 -102.05
CA TYR A 33 -65.91 98.67 -103.07
C TYR A 33 -66.43 99.09 -104.44
N ASP A 34 -65.65 99.90 -105.13
CA ASP A 34 -65.87 100.24 -106.54
C ASP A 34 -65.22 99.16 -107.41
N ILE A 35 -65.98 98.56 -108.32
CA ILE A 35 -65.56 97.35 -109.04
C ILE A 35 -65.20 97.68 -110.49
N ASP A 36 -63.92 97.51 -110.86
CA ASP A 36 -63.49 97.53 -112.25
C ASP A 36 -63.59 96.10 -112.82
N THR A 37 -64.76 95.79 -113.37
CA THR A 37 -65.06 94.47 -113.96
C THR A 37 -64.17 94.10 -115.14
N LYS A 38 -63.49 95.07 -115.78
CA LYS A 38 -62.53 94.78 -116.86
C LYS A 38 -61.18 94.36 -116.28
N LYS A 39 -60.70 95.08 -115.25
CA LYS A 39 -59.40 94.80 -114.63
C LYS A 39 -59.42 93.70 -113.56
N HIS A 40 -60.61 93.25 -113.13
CA HIS A 40 -60.75 92.27 -112.04
C HIS A 40 -60.14 92.77 -110.72
N VAL A 41 -60.26 94.07 -110.44
CA VAL A 41 -59.85 94.69 -109.18
C VAL A 41 -61.01 95.39 -108.50
N ALA A 42 -60.95 95.42 -107.18
CA ALA A 42 -61.83 96.17 -106.31
C ALA A 42 -61.02 97.30 -105.65
N HIS A 43 -61.58 98.50 -105.61
CA HIS A 43 -61.00 99.60 -104.84
C HIS A 43 -61.91 99.93 -103.67
N VAL A 44 -61.38 99.96 -102.44
CA VAL A 44 -62.14 100.34 -101.25
C VAL A 44 -62.57 101.79 -101.38
N SER A 45 -63.88 102.06 -101.41
CA SER A 45 -64.40 103.38 -101.75
C SER A 45 -64.99 104.18 -100.60
N GLN A 46 -65.70 103.53 -99.67
CA GLN A 46 -66.16 104.16 -98.43
C GLN A 46 -66.53 103.11 -97.37
N ARG A 47 -66.56 103.48 -96.09
CA ARG A 47 -67.25 102.66 -95.09
C ARG A 47 -68.78 102.76 -95.22
N ASN A 48 -69.47 101.68 -94.92
CA ASN A 48 -70.92 101.58 -95.10
C ASN A 48 -71.70 102.36 -94.03
N GLN A 49 -72.35 103.45 -94.43
CA GLN A 49 -73.05 104.37 -93.51
C GLN A 49 -74.42 103.85 -93.00
N LYS A 50 -74.67 102.53 -93.01
CA LYS A 50 -75.96 101.95 -92.57
C LYS A 50 -76.04 101.65 -91.07
N GLU A 51 -74.90 101.57 -90.37
CA GLU A 51 -74.84 101.39 -88.92
C GLU A 51 -74.48 102.71 -88.22
N GLU A 52 -75.10 102.95 -87.06
CA GLU A 52 -74.77 104.10 -86.20
C GLU A 52 -73.30 104.02 -85.74
N GLU A 53 -72.67 105.19 -85.66
CA GLU A 53 -71.22 105.35 -85.49
C GLU A 53 -70.63 104.62 -84.26
N PHE A 54 -71.45 104.43 -83.21
CA PHE A 54 -71.07 103.75 -81.97
C PHE A 54 -70.89 102.21 -82.09
N TYR A 55 -71.51 101.56 -83.09
CA TYR A 55 -71.54 100.09 -83.17
C TYR A 55 -70.49 99.50 -84.14
N ARG A 56 -69.73 100.35 -84.85
CA ARG A 56 -68.70 99.90 -85.79
C ARG A 56 -67.53 99.22 -85.08
N LYS A 57 -67.06 98.11 -85.65
CA LYS A 57 -65.87 97.40 -85.14
C LYS A 57 -64.61 98.27 -85.20
N SER A 58 -63.82 98.20 -84.14
CA SER A 58 -62.53 98.87 -84.01
C SER A 58 -61.38 98.17 -84.74
N THR A 59 -61.49 96.87 -85.01
CA THR A 59 -60.60 96.18 -85.94
C THR A 59 -61.13 96.31 -87.37
N LEU A 60 -60.35 96.92 -88.24
CA LEU A 60 -60.56 96.95 -89.68
C LEU A 60 -59.53 96.05 -90.37
N VAL A 61 -60.00 95.02 -91.06
CA VAL A 61 -59.16 94.18 -91.92
C VAL A 61 -59.51 94.49 -93.36
N ILE A 62 -58.55 94.98 -94.14
CA ILE A 62 -58.70 95.12 -95.58
C ILE A 62 -58.13 93.83 -96.21
N PRO A 63 -58.99 92.95 -96.75
CA PRO A 63 -58.56 91.65 -97.27
C PRO A 63 -57.76 91.82 -98.57
N ALA A 64 -56.99 90.80 -98.94
CA ALA A 64 -56.23 90.81 -100.19
C ALA A 64 -57.13 90.79 -101.44
N ALA A 65 -58.29 90.14 -101.36
CA ALA A 65 -59.27 90.04 -102.43
C ALA A 65 -60.69 89.91 -101.85
N ILE A 66 -61.70 90.29 -102.63
CA ILE A 66 -63.11 90.04 -102.36
C ILE A 66 -63.74 89.19 -103.47
N TYR A 67 -64.92 88.62 -103.20
CA TYR A 67 -65.64 87.76 -104.14
C TYR A 67 -67.06 88.26 -104.36
N ILE A 68 -67.46 88.44 -105.62
CA ILE A 68 -68.80 88.88 -106.03
C ILE A 68 -69.31 87.88 -107.05
N ASP A 69 -70.47 87.27 -106.80
CA ASP A 69 -71.02 86.17 -107.62
C ASP A 69 -69.99 85.07 -107.95
N LYS A 70 -69.10 84.80 -106.98
CA LYS A 70 -67.95 83.88 -107.02
C LYS A 70 -66.78 84.29 -107.92
N GLN A 71 -66.84 85.44 -108.60
CA GLN A 71 -65.69 86.01 -109.27
C GLN A 71 -64.80 86.74 -108.25
N MET A 72 -63.50 86.45 -108.26
CA MET A 72 -62.52 87.12 -107.39
C MET A 72 -62.12 88.48 -107.99
N TYR A 73 -61.98 89.47 -107.12
CA TYR A 73 -61.45 90.80 -107.42
C TYR A 73 -60.37 91.16 -106.39
N ASP A 74 -59.13 91.40 -106.85
CA ASP A 74 -58.03 91.81 -105.96
C ASP A 74 -58.30 93.21 -105.39
N VAL A 75 -58.13 93.37 -104.08
CA VAL A 75 -58.27 94.68 -103.41
C VAL A 75 -56.93 95.39 -103.50
N THR A 76 -56.78 96.25 -104.50
CA THR A 76 -55.48 96.84 -104.85
C THR A 76 -55.30 98.29 -104.40
N GLN A 77 -56.39 99.00 -104.11
CA GLN A 77 -56.36 100.42 -103.75
C GLN A 77 -57.40 100.77 -102.68
N ILE A 78 -57.04 101.73 -101.81
CA ILE A 78 -57.96 102.44 -100.93
C ILE A 78 -58.16 103.86 -101.47
N ASN A 79 -59.40 104.22 -101.80
CA ASN A 79 -59.72 105.46 -102.50
C ASN A 79 -59.68 106.70 -101.60
N LEU A 80 -59.70 107.85 -102.27
CA LEU A 80 -59.74 109.17 -101.66
C LEU A 80 -60.88 109.27 -100.64
N TYR A 81 -60.58 109.65 -99.40
CA TYR A 81 -61.53 109.80 -98.29
C TYR A 81 -62.28 108.54 -97.79
N ALA A 82 -61.90 107.32 -98.19
CA ALA A 82 -62.71 106.11 -97.92
C ALA A 82 -63.10 105.84 -96.45
N PHE A 83 -62.20 106.14 -95.50
CA PHE A 83 -62.42 106.02 -94.05
C PHE A 83 -62.19 107.37 -93.34
N ARG A 84 -62.41 108.49 -94.05
CA ARG A 84 -62.17 109.82 -93.50
C ARG A 84 -63.08 110.08 -92.29
N PHE A 85 -62.47 110.47 -91.18
CA PHE A 85 -63.11 110.68 -89.87
C PHE A 85 -63.81 109.43 -89.30
N ASP A 86 -63.40 108.22 -89.69
CA ASP A 86 -63.93 106.99 -89.11
C ASP A 86 -63.23 106.70 -87.75
N PHE A 87 -63.68 107.42 -86.73
CA PHE A 87 -63.13 107.40 -85.37
C PHE A 87 -63.08 106.02 -84.67
N PRO A 88 -63.97 105.03 -84.95
CA PRO A 88 -63.95 103.75 -84.24
C PRO A 88 -62.72 102.88 -84.49
N ILE A 89 -61.97 103.07 -85.58
CA ILE A 89 -60.85 102.18 -85.95
C ILE A 89 -59.68 102.35 -84.97
N GLU A 90 -59.32 101.26 -84.29
CA GLU A 90 -58.13 101.15 -83.42
C GLU A 90 -57.04 100.22 -83.97
N TYR A 91 -57.42 99.18 -84.74
CA TYR A 91 -56.49 98.17 -85.27
C TYR A 91 -56.72 98.00 -86.76
N LEU A 92 -55.68 98.21 -87.57
CA LEU A 92 -55.76 98.14 -89.03
C LEU A 92 -54.85 97.02 -89.56
N THR A 93 -55.43 96.01 -90.19
CA THR A 93 -54.67 95.01 -90.95
C THR A 93 -54.81 95.31 -92.44
N ILE A 94 -53.71 95.64 -93.10
CA ILE A 94 -53.65 95.77 -94.55
C ILE A 94 -53.05 94.47 -95.09
N SER A 95 -53.80 93.76 -95.93
CA SER A 95 -53.34 92.51 -96.56
C SER A 95 -52.49 92.77 -97.80
N SER A 96 -51.60 91.83 -98.13
CA SER A 96 -50.48 91.97 -99.10
C SER A 96 -50.82 92.49 -100.50
N ASN A 97 -52.07 92.40 -100.97
CA ASN A 97 -52.44 92.78 -102.33
C ASN A 97 -52.79 94.27 -102.48
N VAL A 98 -52.91 95.01 -101.37
CA VAL A 98 -53.13 96.47 -101.40
C VAL A 98 -51.83 97.14 -101.82
N GLN A 99 -51.86 97.84 -102.96
CA GLN A 99 -50.69 98.48 -103.57
C GLN A 99 -50.68 100.00 -103.39
N SER A 100 -51.84 100.61 -103.10
CA SER A 100 -51.95 102.05 -102.90
C SER A 100 -53.02 102.47 -101.89
N ILE A 101 -52.73 103.58 -101.20
CA ILE A 101 -53.67 104.29 -100.32
C ILE A 101 -53.69 105.75 -100.79
N LEU A 102 -54.85 106.23 -101.25
CA LEU A 102 -54.98 107.59 -101.77
C LEU A 102 -55.10 108.64 -100.65
N ALA A 103 -54.92 109.91 -101.05
CA ALA A 103 -54.94 111.07 -100.16
C ALA A 103 -56.16 111.07 -99.21
N PHE A 104 -55.87 111.33 -97.93
CA PHE A 104 -56.87 111.49 -96.87
C PHE A 104 -57.77 110.26 -96.62
N ALA A 105 -57.41 109.07 -97.12
CA ALA A 105 -58.21 107.86 -96.94
C ALA A 105 -58.51 107.52 -95.47
N PHE A 106 -57.58 107.77 -94.55
CA PHE A 106 -57.72 107.57 -93.10
C PHE A 106 -57.55 108.89 -92.32
N GLN A 107 -57.84 110.03 -92.95
CA GLN A 107 -57.65 111.33 -92.30
C GLN A 107 -58.65 111.46 -91.15
N GLY A 108 -58.13 111.69 -89.93
CA GLY A 108 -58.94 111.84 -88.72
C GLY A 108 -59.34 110.55 -88.01
N CYS A 109 -58.77 109.39 -88.36
CA CYS A 109 -58.91 108.15 -87.58
C CYS A 109 -58.09 108.20 -86.26
N PHE A 110 -58.46 109.11 -85.35
CA PHE A 110 -57.63 109.46 -84.18
C PHE A 110 -57.30 108.28 -83.25
N ASN A 111 -58.16 107.26 -83.16
CA ASN A 111 -57.98 106.14 -82.22
C ASN A 111 -57.12 104.98 -82.75
N LEU A 112 -56.57 105.08 -83.97
CA LEU A 112 -55.74 104.02 -84.57
C LEU A 112 -54.44 103.84 -83.76
N LYS A 113 -54.23 102.64 -83.20
CA LYS A 113 -53.11 102.25 -82.32
C LYS A 113 -52.13 101.28 -82.97
N GLU A 114 -52.58 100.50 -83.95
CA GLU A 114 -51.74 99.43 -84.50
C GLU A 114 -52.05 99.17 -85.96
N ILE A 115 -51.01 99.09 -86.79
CA ILE A 115 -51.09 98.79 -88.22
C ILE A 115 -50.26 97.53 -88.51
N HIS A 116 -50.93 96.47 -88.93
CA HIS A 116 -50.28 95.22 -89.37
C HIS A 116 -50.01 95.27 -90.86
N LEU A 117 -48.76 95.04 -91.24
CA LEU A 117 -48.29 95.15 -92.62
C LEU A 117 -47.56 93.89 -93.07
N ALA A 118 -47.88 93.46 -94.29
CA ALA A 118 -47.11 92.45 -95.00
C ALA A 118 -45.74 93.02 -95.45
N ARG A 119 -44.76 92.13 -95.62
CA ARG A 119 -43.37 92.45 -96.02
C ARG A 119 -43.27 93.42 -97.21
N ASN A 120 -44.17 93.32 -98.19
CA ASN A 120 -44.16 94.15 -99.40
C ASN A 120 -44.71 95.57 -99.21
N HIS A 121 -45.32 95.90 -98.07
CA HIS A 121 -45.91 97.23 -97.82
C HIS A 121 -44.90 98.32 -97.46
N ALA A 122 -43.63 97.96 -97.23
CA ALA A 122 -42.53 98.92 -97.13
C ALA A 122 -42.48 99.90 -98.32
N ASN A 123 -42.89 99.45 -99.52
CA ASN A 123 -42.89 100.23 -100.76
C ASN A 123 -44.31 100.53 -101.29
N MET A 124 -45.33 100.46 -100.43
CA MET A 124 -46.73 100.76 -100.82
C MET A 124 -46.89 102.25 -101.19
N LYS A 125 -47.67 102.56 -102.22
CA LYS A 125 -47.87 103.96 -102.67
C LYS A 125 -48.90 104.67 -101.81
N ILE A 126 -48.44 105.52 -100.90
CA ILE A 126 -49.30 106.23 -99.95
C ILE A 126 -49.30 107.72 -100.27
N GLY A 127 -50.47 108.28 -100.56
CA GLY A 127 -50.67 109.72 -100.57
C GLY A 127 -51.28 110.14 -99.26
N ALA A 128 -50.59 110.94 -98.44
CA ALA A 128 -51.07 111.68 -97.25
C ALA A 128 -52.33 111.09 -96.55
N ALA A 129 -52.30 109.79 -96.23
CA ALA A 129 -53.53 109.04 -95.95
C ALA A 129 -53.97 109.17 -94.49
N PHE A 130 -53.02 109.05 -93.56
CA PHE A 130 -53.22 109.01 -92.11
C PHE A 130 -53.18 110.40 -91.45
N GLY A 131 -53.59 111.45 -92.17
CA GLY A 131 -53.53 112.81 -91.67
C GLY A 131 -54.34 112.99 -90.38
N GLY A 132 -53.67 113.20 -89.26
CA GLY A 132 -54.29 113.35 -87.93
C GLY A 132 -54.23 112.12 -87.03
N VAL A 133 -53.70 110.97 -87.48
CA VAL A 133 -53.44 109.82 -86.58
C VAL A 133 -52.25 110.12 -85.65
N HIS A 134 -52.31 109.68 -84.39
CA HIS A 134 -51.26 109.94 -83.40
C HIS A 134 -50.00 109.06 -83.61
N SER A 135 -48.99 109.60 -84.28
CA SER A 135 -47.80 108.87 -84.76
C SER A 135 -46.83 108.34 -83.69
N GLU A 136 -46.99 108.74 -82.42
CA GLU A 136 -46.19 108.21 -81.30
C GLU A 136 -46.90 107.09 -80.51
N GLU A 137 -48.23 107.03 -80.61
CA GLU A 137 -49.07 106.03 -79.93
C GLU A 137 -49.41 104.87 -80.88
N CYS A 138 -49.56 105.15 -82.17
CA CYS A 138 -49.74 104.13 -83.18
C CYS A 138 -48.42 103.47 -83.58
N ILE A 139 -48.37 102.14 -83.55
CA ILE A 139 -47.22 101.33 -83.98
C ILE A 139 -47.53 100.55 -85.26
N VAL A 140 -46.46 100.10 -85.92
CA VAL A 140 -46.48 99.20 -87.07
C VAL A 140 -45.81 97.89 -86.68
N VAL A 141 -46.46 96.77 -86.95
CA VAL A 141 -45.92 95.43 -86.68
C VAL A 141 -45.66 94.72 -88.00
N VAL A 142 -44.46 94.15 -88.15
CA VAL A 142 -44.01 93.44 -89.35
C VAL A 142 -43.39 92.09 -88.97
N PRO A 143 -43.42 91.08 -89.86
CA PRO A 143 -42.72 89.81 -89.63
C PRO A 143 -41.22 90.02 -89.40
N ALA A 144 -40.59 89.20 -88.57
CA ALA A 144 -39.16 89.33 -88.24
C ALA A 144 -38.25 89.30 -89.49
N GLU A 145 -38.62 88.50 -90.50
CA GLU A 145 -37.93 88.43 -91.79
C GLU A 145 -38.07 89.69 -92.68
N ALA A 146 -38.92 90.64 -92.30
CA ALA A 146 -39.11 91.93 -92.98
C ALA A 146 -38.28 93.07 -92.37
N GLU A 147 -37.46 92.82 -91.33
CA GLU A 147 -36.60 93.80 -90.66
C GLU A 147 -35.78 94.68 -91.63
N LYS A 148 -35.29 94.11 -92.73
CA LYS A 148 -34.44 94.81 -93.70
C LYS A 148 -35.21 95.59 -94.76
N ASP A 149 -36.51 95.37 -94.87
CA ASP A 149 -37.36 96.00 -95.89
C ASP A 149 -38.07 97.24 -95.33
N PHE A 150 -38.33 97.29 -94.01
CA PHE A 150 -38.87 98.47 -93.33
C PHE A 150 -37.78 99.29 -92.64
N ASP A 151 -37.90 100.62 -92.67
CA ASP A 151 -37.13 101.50 -91.79
C ASP A 151 -37.72 101.50 -90.36
N VAL A 152 -37.02 102.07 -89.38
CA VAL A 152 -37.47 102.18 -87.97
C VAL A 152 -38.82 102.89 -87.80
N ARG A 153 -39.26 103.64 -88.83
CA ARG A 153 -40.61 104.18 -88.95
C ARG A 153 -41.20 103.97 -90.34
N TRP A 154 -42.51 103.72 -90.40
CA TRP A 154 -43.31 103.63 -91.62
C TRP A 154 -44.47 104.62 -91.53
N GLU A 155 -44.62 105.52 -92.52
CA GLU A 155 -45.56 106.67 -92.48
C GLU A 155 -45.52 107.49 -91.17
N GLY A 156 -44.37 107.48 -90.48
CA GLY A 156 -44.17 108.14 -89.18
C GLY A 156 -44.42 107.27 -87.94
N PHE A 157 -45.02 106.08 -88.06
CA PHE A 157 -45.28 105.12 -86.97
C PHE A 157 -44.06 104.22 -86.71
N LYS A 158 -43.79 103.81 -85.47
CA LYS A 158 -42.61 102.96 -85.11
C LYS A 158 -42.81 101.49 -85.50
N VAL A 159 -41.74 100.82 -85.96
CA VAL A 159 -41.77 99.41 -86.44
C VAL A 159 -41.14 98.41 -85.43
N TYR A 160 -41.70 97.20 -85.29
CA TYR A 160 -41.25 96.12 -84.36
C TYR A 160 -41.23 94.69 -84.97
N LEU A 161 -40.49 93.75 -84.33
CA LEU A 161 -40.21 92.35 -84.74
C LEU A 161 -40.51 91.30 -83.61
N GLU A 162 -40.35 89.99 -83.87
CA GLU A 162 -40.79 88.84 -83.01
C GLU A 162 -39.62 87.86 -82.61
N SER A 163 -39.44 87.46 -81.32
CA SER A 163 -38.29 86.60 -80.84
C SER A 163 -38.41 85.94 -79.41
N TYR A 164 -37.51 85.00 -79.01
CA TYR A 164 -37.53 84.20 -77.73
C TYR A 164 -36.18 84.11 -76.94
N ARG A 165 -36.12 83.41 -75.78
CA ARG A 165 -34.92 83.28 -74.87
C ARG A 165 -34.67 81.89 -74.25
N LEU A 166 -33.42 81.58 -73.88
CA LEU A 166 -32.95 80.35 -73.20
C LEU A 166 -32.15 80.63 -71.91
N SER A 167 -32.38 79.85 -70.84
CA SER A 167 -31.52 79.76 -69.64
C SER A 167 -31.41 78.33 -69.08
N ALA A 168 -30.22 77.74 -69.09
CA ALA A 168 -29.92 76.41 -68.57
C ALA A 168 -28.70 76.45 -67.62
N ARG A 169 -28.82 75.92 -66.41
CA ARG A 169 -27.81 76.00 -65.35
C ARG A 169 -27.67 74.69 -64.57
N PRO A 170 -26.53 74.38 -63.92
CA PRO A 170 -26.47 73.27 -62.97
C PRO A 170 -27.30 73.61 -61.72
N ALA A 171 -27.94 72.62 -61.12
CA ALA A 171 -28.65 72.76 -59.84
C ALA A 171 -27.67 72.97 -58.67
N ASP A 172 -26.51 72.30 -58.73
CA ASP A 172 -25.33 72.57 -57.88
C ASP A 172 -24.07 72.65 -58.75
N SER A 173 -23.41 73.81 -58.72
CA SER A 173 -22.16 74.08 -59.45
C SER A 173 -20.94 73.32 -58.93
N GLN A 174 -20.99 72.68 -57.76
CA GLN A 174 -19.91 71.81 -57.27
C GLN A 174 -19.95 70.42 -57.91
N MET A 175 -21.14 69.95 -58.31
CA MET A 175 -21.35 68.60 -58.85
C MET A 175 -21.24 68.51 -60.37
N GLY A 176 -21.30 69.65 -61.07
CA GLY A 176 -21.10 69.74 -62.51
C GLY A 176 -21.39 71.12 -63.10
N GLU A 177 -21.14 71.26 -64.40
CA GLU A 177 -21.36 72.48 -65.18
C GLU A 177 -22.34 72.26 -66.34
N VAL A 178 -22.85 73.34 -66.92
CA VAL A 178 -23.70 73.32 -68.13
C VAL A 178 -23.03 74.13 -69.24
N ILE A 179 -22.91 73.53 -70.41
CA ILE A 179 -22.23 74.08 -71.59
C ILE A 179 -23.29 74.71 -72.53
N ASP A 180 -23.03 75.94 -72.98
CA ASP A 180 -23.90 76.73 -73.89
C ASP A 180 -25.33 76.96 -73.33
N GLY A 181 -25.39 77.28 -72.03
CA GLY A 181 -26.64 77.34 -71.28
C GLY A 181 -27.49 78.61 -71.45
N GLU A 182 -26.95 79.75 -71.86
CA GLU A 182 -27.70 81.04 -71.86
C GLU A 182 -27.70 81.74 -73.22
N ARG A 183 -28.89 82.11 -73.72
CA ARG A 183 -29.07 82.86 -74.97
C ARG A 183 -30.24 83.85 -74.86
N GLU A 184 -29.93 85.15 -74.92
CA GLU A 184 -30.89 86.26 -74.72
C GLU A 184 -31.81 86.54 -75.93
N ALA A 185 -31.48 86.02 -77.11
CA ALA A 185 -32.33 86.12 -78.30
C ALA A 185 -32.14 84.87 -79.16
N VAL A 186 -33.21 84.12 -79.37
CA VAL A 186 -33.25 82.93 -80.24
C VAL A 186 -34.40 83.08 -81.23
N ALA A 187 -34.12 82.82 -82.51
CA ALA A 187 -35.06 82.99 -83.60
C ALA A 187 -36.15 81.91 -83.56
N PHE A 188 -37.35 82.26 -84.02
CA PHE A 188 -38.47 81.32 -84.14
C PHE A 188 -38.08 80.13 -85.04
N LYS A 189 -38.31 78.90 -84.53
CA LYS A 189 -38.06 77.60 -85.17
C LYS A 189 -36.59 77.21 -85.42
N SER A 190 -35.61 77.76 -84.70
CA SER A 190 -34.24 77.21 -84.70
C SER A 190 -34.06 75.99 -83.79
N GLU A 191 -33.06 75.15 -84.05
CA GLU A 191 -32.62 74.03 -83.20
C GLU A 191 -31.84 74.53 -81.96
N LEU A 192 -31.97 73.79 -80.86
CA LEU A 192 -31.28 73.99 -79.59
C LEU A 192 -30.60 72.70 -79.11
N VAL A 193 -29.37 72.82 -78.60
CA VAL A 193 -28.59 71.73 -77.96
C VAL A 193 -27.89 72.30 -76.73
N VAL A 194 -27.97 71.62 -75.59
CA VAL A 194 -27.33 72.03 -74.31
C VAL A 194 -26.77 70.78 -73.60
N GLU A 195 -25.55 70.84 -73.07
CA GLU A 195 -24.88 69.69 -72.44
C GLU A 195 -24.57 69.92 -70.96
N ALA A 196 -24.80 68.92 -70.11
CA ALA A 196 -24.39 68.90 -68.71
C ALA A 196 -23.12 68.07 -68.57
N LYS A 197 -22.11 68.60 -67.89
CA LYS A 197 -20.83 67.93 -67.69
C LYS A 197 -20.57 67.71 -66.20
N PRO A 198 -20.60 66.45 -65.71
CA PRO A 198 -20.35 66.16 -64.30
C PRO A 198 -18.94 66.53 -63.85
N ALA A 199 -18.81 66.91 -62.59
CA ALA A 199 -17.53 67.01 -61.90
C ALA A 199 -16.99 65.60 -61.55
N TYR A 200 -15.71 65.52 -61.20
CA TYR A 200 -15.10 64.25 -60.78
C TYR A 200 -15.76 63.72 -59.49
N GLY A 201 -16.13 62.43 -59.49
CA GLY A 201 -16.89 61.80 -58.39
C GLY A 201 -18.42 61.85 -58.53
N TYR A 202 -18.94 62.51 -59.58
CA TYR A 202 -20.38 62.62 -59.85
C TYR A 202 -20.73 62.10 -61.25
N HIS A 203 -22.01 61.82 -61.48
CA HIS A 203 -22.59 61.57 -62.79
C HIS A 203 -23.85 62.40 -63.02
N PHE A 204 -24.19 62.64 -64.28
CA PHE A 204 -25.42 63.34 -64.65
C PHE A 204 -26.63 62.43 -64.38
N ALA A 205 -27.63 62.97 -63.68
CA ALA A 205 -28.85 62.24 -63.32
C ALA A 205 -30.00 62.56 -64.28
N TYR A 206 -30.40 63.84 -64.37
CA TYR A 206 -31.53 64.29 -65.20
C TYR A 206 -31.57 65.82 -65.35
N TRP A 207 -32.27 66.31 -66.37
CA TRP A 207 -32.69 67.70 -66.47
C TRP A 207 -34.10 67.92 -65.88
N THR A 208 -34.38 69.14 -65.44
CA THR A 208 -35.74 69.63 -65.07
C THR A 208 -36.05 70.92 -65.83
N SER A 209 -37.33 71.25 -66.03
CA SER A 209 -37.80 72.45 -66.76
C SER A 209 -39.07 73.03 -66.15
N ASP A 210 -39.21 74.37 -66.18
CA ASP A 210 -40.30 75.11 -65.50
C ASP A 210 -41.72 74.70 -65.89
N GLU A 211 -41.93 74.18 -67.11
CA GLU A 211 -43.24 73.74 -67.59
C GLU A 211 -43.62 72.31 -67.16
N ILE A 212 -42.63 71.50 -66.78
CA ILE A 212 -42.81 70.07 -66.46
C ILE A 212 -42.57 69.89 -64.95
N LYS A 213 -43.64 70.13 -64.17
CA LYS A 213 -43.60 70.05 -62.69
C LYS A 213 -43.60 68.64 -62.12
N ASP A 214 -43.96 67.63 -62.92
CA ASP A 214 -43.80 66.22 -62.56
C ASP A 214 -42.55 65.66 -63.22
N SER A 215 -41.73 64.94 -62.46
CA SER A 215 -40.40 64.46 -62.83
C SER A 215 -40.40 63.33 -63.88
N LEU A 216 -40.88 63.62 -65.10
CA LEU A 216 -40.60 62.83 -66.30
C LEU A 216 -39.14 63.09 -66.68
N THR A 217 -38.29 62.13 -66.34
CA THR A 217 -36.84 62.28 -66.30
C THR A 217 -36.23 62.50 -67.68
N LEU A 218 -35.76 63.71 -67.94
CA LEU A 218 -34.86 64.02 -69.05
C LEU A 218 -33.46 63.49 -68.72
N THR A 219 -33.29 62.16 -68.72
CA THR A 219 -32.02 61.46 -68.46
C THR A 219 -31.06 61.49 -69.65
N VAL A 220 -31.50 62.00 -70.80
CA VAL A 220 -30.67 62.14 -72.00
C VAL A 220 -29.87 63.43 -71.93
N ASN A 221 -28.57 63.30 -72.15
CA ASN A 221 -27.60 64.39 -72.13
C ASN A 221 -26.64 64.21 -73.33
N PRO A 222 -26.45 65.22 -74.21
CA PRO A 222 -27.04 66.56 -74.18
C PRO A 222 -28.56 66.59 -74.39
N TYR A 223 -29.21 67.60 -73.82
CA TYR A 223 -30.59 67.98 -74.11
C TYR A 223 -30.69 68.57 -75.53
N ARG A 224 -31.80 68.29 -76.24
CA ARG A 224 -32.04 68.75 -77.61
C ARG A 224 -33.51 69.15 -77.81
N GLU A 225 -33.72 70.26 -78.51
CA GLU A 225 -35.05 70.68 -78.99
C GLU A 225 -34.95 71.13 -80.45
N GLU A 226 -35.67 70.46 -81.36
CA GLU A 226 -35.51 70.68 -82.81
C GLU A 226 -36.03 72.05 -83.30
N LYS A 227 -37.02 72.63 -82.60
CA LYS A 227 -37.73 73.85 -83.04
C LYS A 227 -38.18 74.68 -81.84
N MET A 228 -37.41 75.70 -81.50
CA MET A 228 -37.77 76.64 -80.44
C MET A 228 -38.97 77.51 -80.85
N MET A 229 -40.05 77.44 -80.06
CA MET A 229 -41.31 78.20 -80.28
C MET A 229 -41.77 78.96 -79.03
N ARG A 230 -40.93 79.00 -77.98
CA ARG A 230 -41.19 79.63 -76.68
C ARG A 230 -39.87 79.91 -75.94
N HIS A 231 -39.95 80.52 -74.76
CA HIS A 231 -38.83 80.59 -73.82
C HIS A 231 -38.57 79.23 -73.18
N VAL A 232 -37.30 78.89 -72.90
CA VAL A 232 -36.89 77.60 -72.32
C VAL A 232 -35.97 77.81 -71.12
N ASN A 233 -36.35 77.23 -69.98
CA ASN A 233 -35.55 77.20 -68.75
C ASN A 233 -35.25 75.75 -68.35
N LEU A 234 -34.00 75.45 -67.98
CA LEU A 234 -33.52 74.11 -67.62
C LEU A 234 -32.61 74.12 -66.38
N GLN A 235 -32.65 73.05 -65.57
CA GLN A 235 -31.64 72.76 -64.55
C GLN A 235 -31.08 71.34 -64.69
N ALA A 236 -29.76 71.18 -64.66
CA ALA A 236 -29.08 69.88 -64.63
C ALA A 236 -28.86 69.39 -63.20
N HIS A 237 -29.29 68.17 -62.89
CA HIS A 237 -29.07 67.50 -61.62
C HIS A 237 -28.02 66.39 -61.77
N PHE A 238 -27.18 66.26 -60.75
CA PHE A 238 -26.08 65.29 -60.68
C PHE A 238 -26.20 64.48 -59.39
N THR A 239 -25.65 63.27 -59.39
CA THR A 239 -25.62 62.38 -58.23
C THR A 239 -24.18 61.93 -57.98
N GLU A 240 -23.81 61.71 -56.73
CA GLU A 240 -22.53 61.11 -56.34
C GLU A 240 -22.38 59.70 -56.94
N ASN A 241 -21.15 59.31 -57.23
CA ASN A 241 -20.83 57.93 -57.60
C ASN A 241 -20.70 57.07 -56.35
N ASP A 242 -21.36 55.92 -56.33
CA ASP A 242 -21.08 54.86 -55.36
C ASP A 242 -19.99 53.93 -55.91
N TYR A 243 -19.07 53.53 -55.03
CA TYR A 243 -17.98 52.61 -55.32
C TYR A 243 -18.04 51.38 -54.41
N ASN A 244 -17.68 50.22 -54.95
CA ASN A 244 -17.78 48.95 -54.24
C ASN A 244 -16.48 48.64 -53.50
N VAL A 245 -16.56 48.58 -52.18
CA VAL A 245 -15.53 48.00 -51.31
C VAL A 245 -15.83 46.51 -51.17
N ASN A 246 -15.08 45.70 -51.91
CA ASN A 246 -15.22 44.24 -51.97
C ASN A 246 -14.22 43.59 -51.00
N LEU A 247 -14.71 43.18 -49.83
CA LEU A 247 -13.91 42.55 -48.79
C LEU A 247 -13.92 41.03 -48.90
N SER A 248 -12.78 40.42 -48.56
CA SER A 248 -12.66 38.96 -48.42
C SER A 248 -11.83 38.61 -47.19
N ALA A 249 -12.18 37.51 -46.53
CA ALA A 249 -11.32 36.93 -45.49
C ALA A 249 -10.43 35.84 -46.09
N GLY A 250 -9.18 35.76 -45.62
CA GLY A 250 -8.39 34.54 -45.74
C GLY A 250 -9.00 33.40 -44.92
N LYS A 251 -8.39 32.21 -44.97
CA LYS A 251 -8.81 31.11 -44.10
C LYS A 251 -8.58 31.49 -42.63
N ASN A 252 -9.46 31.00 -41.75
CA ASN A 252 -9.39 31.17 -40.30
C ASN A 252 -9.78 32.57 -39.77
N GLY A 253 -10.75 33.22 -40.41
CA GLY A 253 -11.41 34.41 -39.91
C GLY A 253 -12.52 34.86 -40.86
N THR A 254 -13.23 35.92 -40.49
CA THR A 254 -14.42 36.43 -41.19
C THR A 254 -14.42 37.96 -41.28
N ILE A 255 -15.12 38.52 -42.25
CA ILE A 255 -15.35 39.98 -42.34
C ILE A 255 -16.59 40.32 -41.52
N THR A 256 -16.45 41.24 -40.56
CA THR A 256 -17.54 41.67 -39.67
C THR A 256 -18.18 42.98 -40.11
N GLN A 257 -17.42 43.90 -40.73
CA GLN A 257 -17.92 45.22 -41.13
C GLN A 257 -17.30 45.76 -42.43
N GLY A 258 -18.05 46.60 -43.15
CA GLY A 258 -17.51 47.52 -44.16
C GLY A 258 -17.58 47.05 -45.62
N ASN A 259 -18.11 45.86 -45.89
CA ASN A 259 -18.29 45.32 -47.24
C ASN A 259 -19.54 45.91 -47.93
N GLY A 260 -19.43 46.33 -49.19
CA GLY A 260 -20.56 46.84 -49.98
C GLY A 260 -20.26 48.13 -50.75
N ALA A 261 -21.31 48.80 -51.22
CA ALA A 261 -21.22 50.10 -51.89
C ALA A 261 -21.09 51.23 -50.85
N HIS A 262 -20.18 52.19 -51.12
CA HIS A 262 -19.97 53.40 -50.34
C HIS A 262 -19.88 54.59 -51.30
N SER A 263 -20.49 55.72 -50.93
CA SER A 263 -20.49 56.93 -51.76
C SER A 263 -19.11 57.58 -51.81
N TYR A 264 -18.80 58.23 -52.93
CA TYR A 264 -17.50 58.85 -53.19
C TYR A 264 -17.05 59.78 -52.06
N ASN A 265 -15.77 59.71 -51.72
CA ASN A 265 -15.11 60.54 -50.71
C ASN A 265 -15.67 60.37 -49.27
N THR A 266 -16.42 59.30 -49.00
CA THR A 266 -16.82 58.91 -47.64
C THR A 266 -15.78 58.00 -46.97
N LEU A 267 -15.79 57.95 -45.63
CA LEU A 267 -14.89 57.12 -44.85
C LEU A 267 -15.48 55.72 -44.61
N ALA A 268 -14.97 54.71 -45.32
CA ALA A 268 -15.28 53.31 -45.02
C ALA A 268 -14.44 52.85 -43.82
N THR A 269 -15.08 52.16 -42.87
CA THR A 269 -14.39 51.43 -41.79
C THR A 269 -14.66 49.95 -41.96
N ILE A 270 -13.59 49.17 -42.08
CA ILE A 270 -13.62 47.73 -42.33
C ILE A 270 -13.06 46.99 -41.11
N GLU A 271 -13.68 45.88 -40.76
CA GLU A 271 -13.29 45.06 -39.61
C GLU A 271 -13.40 43.57 -39.96
N ALA A 272 -12.51 42.77 -39.36
CA ALA A 272 -12.51 41.33 -39.47
C ALA A 272 -12.25 40.66 -38.13
N GLU A 273 -12.89 39.53 -37.88
CA GLU A 273 -12.69 38.72 -36.66
C GLU A 273 -11.89 37.46 -37.00
N ALA A 274 -10.90 37.13 -36.18
CA ALA A 274 -10.11 35.92 -36.33
C ALA A 274 -10.82 34.72 -35.70
N ASP A 275 -10.77 33.56 -36.35
CA ASP A 275 -11.29 32.33 -35.76
C ASP A 275 -10.49 31.95 -34.50
N SER A 276 -11.12 31.24 -33.57
CA SER A 276 -10.48 30.82 -32.32
C SER A 276 -9.16 30.08 -32.56
N GLY A 277 -8.09 30.55 -31.91
CA GLY A 277 -6.72 30.05 -32.07
C GLY A 277 -5.91 30.70 -33.21
N TYR A 278 -6.46 31.72 -33.85
CA TYR A 278 -5.76 32.57 -34.83
C TYR A 278 -5.76 34.04 -34.36
N HIS A 279 -5.01 34.89 -35.06
CA HIS A 279 -5.05 36.34 -34.90
C HIS A 279 -5.01 37.04 -36.26
N PHE A 280 -5.60 38.23 -36.32
CA PHE A 280 -5.51 39.12 -37.48
C PHE A 280 -4.07 39.65 -37.61
N VAL A 281 -3.54 39.66 -38.84
CA VAL A 281 -2.19 40.17 -39.14
C VAL A 281 -2.25 41.46 -39.94
N LYS A 282 -3.03 41.49 -41.02
CA LYS A 282 -3.05 42.61 -41.97
C LYS A 282 -4.18 42.56 -42.99
N TRP A 283 -4.45 43.72 -43.58
CA TRP A 283 -5.23 43.92 -44.79
C TRP A 283 -4.29 44.03 -46.00
N THR A 284 -4.65 43.40 -47.12
CA THR A 284 -3.92 43.51 -48.40
C THR A 284 -4.81 43.90 -49.57
N ASP A 285 -4.25 44.62 -50.55
CA ASP A 285 -4.91 44.89 -51.83
C ASP A 285 -4.99 43.65 -52.74
N ARG A 286 -5.61 43.79 -53.92
CA ARG A 286 -5.71 42.73 -54.94
C ARG A 286 -4.35 42.24 -55.48
N ALA A 287 -3.28 43.02 -55.36
CA ALA A 287 -1.94 42.63 -55.77
C ALA A 287 -1.15 41.95 -54.62
N GLY A 288 -1.73 41.86 -53.42
CA GLY A 288 -1.10 41.30 -52.23
C GLY A 288 -0.25 42.29 -51.43
N ASN A 289 -0.23 43.57 -51.80
CA ASN A 289 0.48 44.60 -51.03
C ASN A 289 -0.26 44.87 -49.73
N THR A 290 0.49 45.14 -48.66
CA THR A 290 -0.11 45.43 -47.34
C THR A 290 -0.62 46.87 -47.32
N VAL A 291 -1.94 47.05 -47.16
CA VAL A 291 -2.57 48.39 -47.08
C VAL A 291 -2.73 48.87 -45.63
N SER A 292 -2.87 47.95 -44.68
CA SER A 292 -2.93 48.27 -43.24
C SER A 292 -2.62 47.04 -42.39
N THR A 293 -2.06 47.25 -41.19
CA THR A 293 -1.96 46.25 -40.11
C THR A 293 -2.92 46.54 -38.95
N ALA A 294 -3.72 47.61 -39.04
CA ALA A 294 -4.74 47.95 -38.05
C ALA A 294 -6.05 47.19 -38.34
N ASN A 295 -6.77 46.82 -37.28
CA ASN A 295 -8.09 46.24 -37.33
C ASN A 295 -8.89 46.77 -36.13
N PRO A 296 -9.99 47.52 -36.32
CA PRO A 296 -10.53 47.97 -37.60
C PRO A 296 -9.58 48.89 -38.40
N TYR A 297 -9.78 48.96 -39.73
CA TYR A 297 -9.07 49.84 -40.65
C TYR A 297 -10.05 50.82 -41.31
N ALA A 298 -9.73 52.11 -41.31
CA ALA A 298 -10.54 53.15 -41.94
C ALA A 298 -9.79 53.84 -43.09
N PHE A 299 -10.48 54.06 -44.21
CA PHE A 299 -9.94 54.73 -45.41
C PHE A 299 -11.04 55.45 -46.20
N THR A 300 -10.64 56.43 -47.03
CA THR A 300 -11.55 57.18 -47.90
C THR A 300 -11.81 56.41 -49.20
N VAL A 301 -13.08 56.29 -49.59
CA VAL A 301 -13.47 55.56 -50.82
C VAL A 301 -13.47 56.50 -52.03
N GLU A 302 -12.44 56.38 -52.88
CA GLU A 302 -12.29 57.19 -54.11
C GLU A 302 -12.58 56.40 -55.40
N LYS A 303 -12.65 55.07 -55.32
CA LYS A 303 -12.83 54.12 -56.43
C LYS A 303 -13.26 52.75 -55.89
N ASP A 304 -13.59 51.81 -56.79
CA ASP A 304 -13.79 50.40 -56.41
C ASP A 304 -12.51 49.82 -55.78
N GLU A 305 -12.65 49.16 -54.62
CA GLU A 305 -11.54 48.58 -53.88
C GLU A 305 -11.74 47.08 -53.61
N HIS A 306 -10.64 46.35 -53.57
CA HIS A 306 -10.60 44.91 -53.28
C HIS A 306 -9.58 44.66 -52.18
N ILE A 307 -10.05 44.34 -50.97
CA ILE A 307 -9.21 44.22 -49.79
C ILE A 307 -9.42 42.85 -49.12
N GLN A 308 -8.33 42.18 -48.76
CA GLN A 308 -8.35 40.87 -48.10
C GLN A 308 -7.77 40.94 -46.68
N ALA A 309 -8.47 40.36 -45.69
CA ALA A 309 -7.94 40.13 -44.35
C ALA A 309 -7.06 38.87 -44.30
N TYR A 310 -5.89 38.95 -43.66
CA TYR A 310 -4.98 37.83 -43.46
C TYR A 310 -4.85 37.47 -41.98
N PHE A 311 -4.83 36.17 -41.67
CA PHE A 311 -4.80 35.61 -40.33
C PHE A 311 -3.70 34.56 -40.20
N GLU A 312 -3.03 34.54 -39.03
CA GLU A 312 -2.00 33.54 -38.70
C GLU A 312 -2.39 32.75 -37.43
N ALA A 313 -1.92 31.51 -37.37
CA ALA A 313 -2.16 30.64 -36.23
C ALA A 313 -1.41 31.14 -35.00
N ASN A 314 -2.07 31.14 -33.84
CA ASN A 314 -1.43 31.53 -32.59
C ASN A 314 -0.33 30.54 -32.23
N SER A 315 0.78 31.06 -31.70
CA SER A 315 1.86 30.24 -31.15
C SER A 315 1.64 30.00 -29.66
N TYR A 316 1.72 28.74 -29.25
CA TYR A 316 1.57 28.30 -27.87
C TYR A 316 2.83 27.55 -27.41
N THR A 317 3.15 27.68 -26.13
CA THR A 317 4.32 27.03 -25.53
C THR A 317 3.97 25.67 -24.93
N VAL A 318 4.80 24.67 -25.22
CA VAL A 318 4.82 23.36 -24.54
C VAL A 318 6.08 23.29 -23.67
N SER A 319 5.89 23.21 -22.36
CA SER A 319 6.98 23.11 -21.38
C SER A 319 6.94 21.73 -20.72
N LEU A 320 8.06 21.02 -20.74
CA LEU A 320 8.20 19.66 -20.22
C LEU A 320 9.20 19.64 -19.05
N PHE A 321 8.83 19.00 -17.94
CA PHE A 321 9.64 18.92 -16.72
C PHE A 321 9.59 17.52 -16.12
N THR A 322 10.52 17.16 -15.24
CA THR A 322 10.49 15.90 -14.47
C THR A 322 10.08 16.12 -13.01
N SER A 323 9.53 15.09 -12.37
CA SER A 323 9.38 15.04 -10.91
C SER A 323 10.74 14.72 -10.26
N GLY A 324 11.59 15.74 -10.08
CA GLY A 324 12.93 15.57 -9.52
C GLY A 324 13.89 14.80 -10.43
N ASN A 325 14.82 14.06 -9.83
CA ASN A 325 16.00 13.50 -10.50
C ASN A 325 15.82 12.03 -10.97
N ASN A 326 14.58 11.53 -11.02
CA ASN A 326 14.27 10.10 -11.25
C ASN A 326 14.21 9.73 -12.75
N GLY A 327 14.40 10.71 -13.63
CA GLY A 327 14.47 10.54 -15.07
C GLY A 327 14.82 11.85 -15.77
N THR A 328 14.69 11.86 -17.09
CA THR A 328 14.98 13.01 -17.96
C THR A 328 13.89 13.17 -19.03
N ILE A 329 13.76 14.37 -19.59
CA ILE A 329 12.94 14.61 -20.79
C ILE A 329 13.82 14.39 -22.02
N LYS A 330 13.34 13.66 -23.03
CA LYS A 330 14.07 13.54 -24.29
C LYS A 330 13.97 14.85 -25.11
N PRO A 331 15.04 15.27 -25.80
CA PRO A 331 15.01 16.48 -26.63
C PRO A 331 13.93 16.42 -27.72
N GLY A 332 13.29 17.56 -28.00
CA GLY A 332 12.40 17.74 -29.16
C GLY A 332 10.89 17.82 -28.87
N GLY A 333 10.45 17.48 -27.64
CA GLY A 333 9.02 17.52 -27.27
C GLY A 333 8.49 18.83 -26.69
N GLY A 334 9.38 19.78 -26.36
CA GLY A 334 9.03 21.08 -25.79
C GLY A 334 9.50 22.23 -26.68
N GLY A 335 8.79 23.36 -26.65
CA GLY A 335 9.06 24.52 -27.51
C GLY A 335 7.79 25.30 -27.86
N ALA A 336 7.89 26.10 -28.92
CA ALA A 336 6.76 26.85 -29.48
C ALA A 336 6.11 26.04 -30.62
N TYR A 337 4.79 25.88 -30.54
CA TYR A 337 3.97 25.14 -31.50
C TYR A 337 2.86 26.04 -32.04
N LEU A 338 2.50 25.89 -33.31
CA LEU A 338 1.34 26.58 -33.88
C LEU A 338 0.05 25.88 -33.43
N TYR A 339 -1.04 26.65 -33.28
CA TYR A 339 -2.36 26.13 -32.96
C TYR A 339 -2.75 24.93 -33.84
N LYS A 340 -3.29 23.88 -33.21
CA LYS A 340 -3.68 22.59 -33.83
C LYS A 340 -2.55 21.75 -34.45
N THR A 341 -1.28 22.09 -34.22
CA THR A 341 -0.17 21.16 -34.49
C THR A 341 -0.03 20.12 -33.38
N GLN A 342 0.68 19.01 -33.65
CA GLN A 342 0.96 17.97 -32.65
C GLN A 342 2.31 18.20 -31.97
N ALA A 343 2.34 17.97 -30.66
CA ALA A 343 3.55 17.85 -29.86
C ALA A 343 3.65 16.43 -29.28
N THR A 344 4.87 15.93 -29.11
CA THR A 344 5.13 14.61 -28.51
C THR A 344 6.07 14.77 -27.33
N ALA A 345 5.54 14.58 -26.13
CA ALA A 345 6.32 14.54 -24.90
C ALA A 345 6.87 13.12 -24.70
N GLU A 346 8.19 12.98 -24.61
CA GLU A 346 8.84 11.71 -24.30
C GLU A 346 9.80 11.88 -23.12
N ALA A 347 9.76 10.92 -22.19
CA ALA A 347 10.58 10.88 -21.01
C ALA A 347 11.42 9.60 -21.00
N GLN A 348 12.62 9.67 -20.43
CA GLN A 348 13.47 8.52 -20.20
C GLN A 348 13.68 8.37 -18.69
N ALA A 349 13.22 7.25 -18.14
CA ALA A 349 13.49 6.93 -16.74
C ALA A 349 15.00 6.73 -16.53
N ASN A 350 15.51 7.18 -15.39
CA ASN A 350 16.86 6.82 -14.98
C ASN A 350 16.86 5.34 -14.55
N PRO A 351 18.04 4.69 -14.47
CA PRO A 351 18.14 3.34 -13.92
C PRO A 351 17.35 3.22 -12.61
N HIS A 352 16.71 2.07 -12.41
CA HIS A 352 15.92 1.72 -11.22
C HIS A 352 14.55 2.42 -11.09
N TYR A 353 14.20 3.29 -12.02
CA TYR A 353 12.86 3.85 -12.15
C TYR A 353 12.16 3.36 -13.42
N HIS A 354 10.85 3.49 -13.46
CA HIS A 354 10.06 3.46 -14.69
C HIS A 354 9.21 4.73 -14.80
N PHE A 355 8.86 5.10 -16.03
CA PHE A 355 7.89 6.16 -16.26
C PHE A 355 6.51 5.71 -15.78
N ALA A 356 5.86 6.51 -14.95
CA ALA A 356 4.52 6.25 -14.44
C ALA A 356 3.44 7.01 -15.22
N LYS A 357 3.59 8.34 -15.34
CA LYS A 357 2.58 9.21 -15.96
C LYS A 357 3.04 10.64 -16.26
N TRP A 358 2.37 11.28 -17.22
CA TRP A 358 2.37 12.73 -17.41
C TRP A 358 1.25 13.35 -16.58
N THR A 359 1.57 14.43 -15.86
CA THR A 359 0.59 15.28 -15.17
C THR A 359 0.64 16.71 -15.67
N ASP A 360 -0.48 17.43 -15.56
CA ASP A 360 -0.51 18.89 -15.76
C ASP A 360 0.11 19.65 -14.57
N ARG A 361 0.20 20.98 -14.68
CA ARG A 361 0.69 21.89 -13.62
C ARG A 361 -0.09 21.80 -12.30
N THR A 362 -1.33 21.31 -12.32
CA THR A 362 -2.15 21.11 -11.11
C THR A 362 -2.03 19.71 -10.51
N GLY A 363 -1.22 18.83 -11.13
CA GLY A 363 -0.99 17.45 -10.68
C GLY A 363 -1.99 16.43 -11.22
N ASN A 364 -2.93 16.82 -12.09
CA ASN A 364 -3.88 15.87 -12.68
C ASN A 364 -3.19 15.01 -13.75
N THR A 365 -3.44 13.71 -13.73
CA THR A 365 -2.94 12.78 -14.78
C THR A 365 -3.56 13.14 -16.12
N VAL A 366 -2.72 13.47 -17.12
CA VAL A 366 -3.18 13.71 -18.50
C VAL A 366 -2.91 12.51 -19.42
N SER A 367 -1.92 11.68 -19.12
CA SER A 367 -1.58 10.49 -19.89
C SER A 367 -0.69 9.53 -19.08
N THR A 368 -0.87 8.23 -19.27
CA THR A 368 0.06 7.17 -18.82
C THR A 368 0.94 6.64 -19.95
N ALA A 369 0.77 7.14 -21.18
CA ALA A 369 1.59 6.76 -22.32
C ALA A 369 2.93 7.53 -22.33
N ASN A 370 3.99 6.86 -22.77
CA ASN A 370 5.29 7.45 -23.02
C ASN A 370 5.95 6.75 -24.22
N PRO A 371 6.16 7.43 -25.36
CA PRO A 371 5.83 8.83 -25.65
C PRO A 371 4.32 9.16 -25.58
N TYR A 372 3.99 10.42 -25.29
CA TYR A 372 2.64 10.98 -25.29
C TYR A 372 2.52 12.06 -26.36
N THR A 373 1.69 11.80 -27.38
CA THR A 373 1.38 12.77 -28.45
C THR A 373 0.02 13.41 -28.20
N PHE A 374 -0.04 14.74 -28.35
CA PHE A 374 -1.25 15.54 -28.15
C PHE A 374 -1.30 16.76 -29.10
N THR A 375 -2.50 17.30 -29.29
CA THR A 375 -2.73 18.52 -30.10
C THR A 375 -2.55 19.77 -29.25
N VAL A 376 -1.80 20.75 -29.73
CA VAL A 376 -1.56 22.00 -29.01
C VAL A 376 -2.66 23.02 -29.31
N GLU A 377 -3.51 23.27 -28.31
CA GLU A 377 -4.59 24.26 -28.39
C GLU A 377 -4.38 25.48 -27.48
N LYS A 378 -3.47 25.38 -26.51
CA LYS A 378 -3.11 26.41 -25.52
C LYS A 378 -1.71 26.14 -24.96
N ASN A 379 -1.17 27.10 -24.21
CA ASN A 379 0.04 26.89 -23.42
C ASN A 379 -0.14 25.68 -22.49
N THR A 380 0.81 24.74 -22.55
CA THR A 380 0.70 23.42 -21.90
C THR A 380 1.98 23.13 -21.12
N GLU A 381 1.83 22.86 -19.83
CA GLU A 381 2.92 22.43 -18.95
C GLU A 381 2.69 20.98 -18.54
N LEU A 382 3.63 20.08 -18.86
CA LEU A 382 3.58 18.67 -18.51
C LEU A 382 4.76 18.26 -17.63
N GLN A 383 4.47 17.50 -16.58
CA GLN A 383 5.47 16.87 -15.72
C GLN A 383 5.50 15.36 -15.93
N ALA A 384 6.66 14.81 -16.27
CA ALA A 384 6.94 13.38 -16.26
C ALA A 384 7.15 12.92 -14.82
N ASN A 385 6.34 11.96 -14.38
CA ASN A 385 6.44 11.33 -13.07
C ASN A 385 7.01 9.92 -13.22
N PHE A 386 7.87 9.53 -12.28
CA PHE A 386 8.57 8.25 -12.27
C PHE A 386 8.36 7.55 -10.93
N GLU A 387 8.20 6.24 -10.98
CA GLU A 387 8.04 5.38 -9.79
C GLU A 387 9.21 4.39 -9.74
N ASP A 388 9.62 3.99 -8.52
CA ASP A 388 10.69 3.02 -8.34
C ASP A 388 10.30 1.65 -8.93
N ASN A 389 11.26 0.97 -9.53
CA ASN A 389 11.06 -0.40 -9.98
C ASN A 389 10.88 -1.32 -8.77
N ARG A 390 9.84 -2.17 -8.84
CA ARG A 390 9.57 -3.21 -7.86
C ARG A 390 9.93 -4.57 -8.42
N TYR A 391 10.59 -5.37 -7.59
CA TYR A 391 11.07 -6.70 -7.91
C TYR A 391 10.48 -7.74 -6.96
N ILE A 392 10.29 -8.96 -7.46
CA ILE A 392 9.67 -10.05 -6.73
C ILE A 392 10.76 -11.02 -6.27
N VAL A 393 10.81 -11.28 -4.97
CA VAL A 393 11.55 -12.41 -4.40
C VAL A 393 10.62 -13.61 -4.36
N SER A 394 10.84 -14.56 -5.26
CA SER A 394 10.10 -15.83 -5.34
C SER A 394 10.79 -16.88 -4.46
N LEU A 395 10.00 -17.65 -3.72
CA LEU A 395 10.53 -18.69 -2.84
C LEU A 395 10.11 -20.08 -3.29
N SER A 396 11.07 -21.01 -3.25
CA SER A 396 10.85 -22.44 -3.50
C SER A 396 11.33 -23.27 -2.31
N ALA A 397 10.60 -24.33 -1.99
CA ALA A 397 10.90 -25.27 -0.92
C ALA A 397 10.19 -26.60 -1.22
N ASN A 398 10.77 -27.72 -0.81
CA ASN A 398 10.00 -28.96 -0.73
C ASN A 398 9.05 -28.87 0.47
N LYS A 399 7.75 -28.73 0.18
CA LYS A 399 6.67 -28.48 1.15
C LYS A 399 6.55 -29.57 2.21
N ASP A 400 6.91 -30.80 1.86
CA ASP A 400 6.91 -31.95 2.77
C ASP A 400 8.04 -31.84 3.80
N MET A 401 9.14 -31.17 3.44
CA MET A 401 10.35 -31.04 4.26
C MET A 401 10.39 -29.72 5.04
N GLY A 402 9.77 -28.66 4.53
CA GLY A 402 9.71 -27.36 5.18
C GLY A 402 9.08 -26.28 4.32
N THR A 403 9.05 -25.06 4.84
CA THR A 403 8.53 -23.88 4.12
C THR A 403 9.57 -22.77 4.09
N ALA A 404 9.43 -21.88 3.11
CA ALA A 404 10.22 -20.67 2.97
C ALA A 404 9.28 -19.46 3.00
N GLN A 405 9.59 -18.46 3.81
CA GLN A 405 8.82 -17.22 3.93
C GLN A 405 9.73 -16.00 3.70
N ALA A 406 9.17 -14.91 3.18
CA ALA A 406 9.83 -13.61 3.04
C ALA A 406 9.20 -12.60 4.00
N ASP A 407 9.97 -11.57 4.38
CA ASP A 407 9.50 -10.49 5.27
C ASP A 407 8.37 -9.63 4.67
N LYS A 408 8.21 -9.61 3.34
CA LYS A 408 7.16 -8.86 2.62
C LYS A 408 6.54 -9.70 1.51
N LYS A 409 5.27 -9.43 1.21
CA LYS A 409 4.50 -10.09 0.13
C LYS A 409 4.31 -9.24 -1.13
N GLU A 410 4.42 -7.92 -1.04
CA GLU A 410 4.01 -6.97 -2.10
C GLU A 410 5.16 -6.51 -3.03
N GLY A 411 6.20 -7.34 -3.12
CA GLY A 411 7.45 -7.00 -3.82
C GLY A 411 8.35 -6.04 -3.04
N TYR A 412 9.55 -5.84 -3.57
CA TYR A 412 10.61 -5.03 -2.98
C TYR A 412 10.98 -3.90 -3.93
N VAL A 413 11.08 -2.68 -3.40
CA VAL A 413 11.67 -1.56 -4.14
C VAL A 413 13.15 -1.85 -4.39
N TYR A 414 13.68 -1.41 -5.54
CA TYR A 414 15.10 -1.53 -5.87
C TYR A 414 16.02 -1.08 -4.72
N ASP A 415 17.13 -1.80 -4.53
CA ASP A 415 18.15 -1.57 -3.48
C ASP A 415 17.64 -1.67 -2.03
N THR A 416 16.39 -2.12 -1.82
CA THR A 416 15.91 -2.48 -0.48
C THR A 416 16.33 -3.90 -0.10
N ARG A 417 16.46 -4.14 1.21
CA ARG A 417 16.76 -5.46 1.75
C ARG A 417 15.50 -6.33 1.84
N ALA A 418 15.61 -7.56 1.36
CA ALA A 418 14.69 -8.66 1.65
C ALA A 418 15.31 -9.60 2.68
N THR A 419 14.49 -10.18 3.56
CA THR A 419 14.89 -11.24 4.48
C THR A 419 14.02 -12.46 4.28
N VAL A 420 14.64 -13.58 3.94
CA VAL A 420 13.97 -14.86 3.74
C VAL A 420 14.30 -15.80 4.90
N THR A 421 13.32 -16.57 5.36
CA THR A 421 13.44 -17.48 6.49
C THR A 421 12.92 -18.86 6.12
N ALA A 422 13.72 -19.89 6.38
CA ALA A 422 13.38 -21.28 6.19
C ALA A 422 12.89 -21.88 7.50
N LEU A 423 11.70 -22.46 7.46
CA LEU A 423 11.04 -23.12 8.57
C LEU A 423 10.97 -24.63 8.26
N PRO A 424 11.93 -25.44 8.73
CA PRO A 424 11.90 -26.89 8.54
C PRO A 424 10.70 -27.51 9.27
N ASN A 425 10.11 -28.55 8.67
CA ASN A 425 9.14 -29.39 9.36
C ASN A 425 9.85 -30.26 10.41
N ARG A 426 9.09 -30.80 11.38
CA ARG A 426 9.60 -31.52 12.58
C ARG A 426 10.66 -32.62 12.30
N GLU A 427 10.64 -33.20 11.11
CA GLU A 427 11.45 -34.37 10.72
C GLU A 427 12.72 -33.98 9.94
N PHE A 428 12.91 -32.69 9.66
CA PHE A 428 13.97 -32.15 8.82
C PHE A 428 14.72 -31.01 9.52
N HIS A 429 15.87 -30.64 8.95
CA HIS A 429 16.60 -29.42 9.27
C HIS A 429 16.91 -28.65 7.99
N PHE A 430 17.11 -27.35 8.11
CA PHE A 430 17.54 -26.50 7.02
C PHE A 430 19.04 -26.68 6.74
N VAL A 431 19.41 -26.72 5.46
CA VAL A 431 20.80 -26.92 5.01
C VAL A 431 21.37 -25.67 4.35
N LYS A 432 20.68 -25.14 3.33
CA LYS A 432 21.16 -23.99 2.54
C LYS A 432 20.06 -23.32 1.71
N TRP A 433 20.32 -22.06 1.37
CA TRP A 433 19.64 -21.32 0.31
C TRP A 433 20.45 -21.42 -0.99
N THR A 434 19.76 -21.58 -2.12
CA THR A 434 20.36 -21.42 -3.46
C THR A 434 19.58 -20.46 -4.34
N ASN A 435 20.21 -19.94 -5.39
CA ASN A 435 19.51 -19.25 -6.48
C ASN A 435 18.79 -20.27 -7.40
N GLN A 436 18.22 -19.79 -8.51
CA GLN A 436 17.58 -20.62 -9.54
C GLN A 436 18.55 -21.56 -10.27
N GLU A 437 19.83 -21.20 -10.35
CA GLU A 437 20.88 -21.94 -11.06
C GLU A 437 21.51 -23.05 -10.19
N GLY A 438 21.22 -23.03 -8.88
CA GLY A 438 21.70 -23.99 -7.88
C GLY A 438 22.90 -23.50 -7.05
N ASP A 439 23.39 -22.29 -7.29
CA ASP A 439 24.52 -21.69 -6.58
C ASP A 439 24.19 -21.43 -5.12
N PHE A 440 25.19 -21.63 -4.25
CA PHE A 440 25.06 -21.39 -2.82
C PHE A 440 24.93 -19.90 -2.50
N LEU A 441 23.90 -19.54 -1.73
CA LEU A 441 23.67 -18.18 -1.25
C LEU A 441 23.96 -18.02 0.25
N SER A 442 23.51 -18.96 1.09
CA SER A 442 23.66 -18.90 2.55
C SER A 442 23.39 -20.25 3.21
N ALA A 443 24.10 -20.56 4.29
CA ALA A 443 23.84 -21.69 5.18
C ALA A 443 22.99 -21.31 6.42
N ASN A 444 22.67 -20.02 6.59
CA ASN A 444 21.82 -19.56 7.69
C ASN A 444 20.33 -19.68 7.29
N SER A 445 19.51 -20.25 8.16
CA SER A 445 18.06 -20.40 7.94
C SER A 445 17.34 -19.07 7.75
N SER A 446 17.87 -17.98 8.31
CA SER A 446 17.53 -16.61 7.95
C SER A 446 18.62 -16.02 7.06
N TYR A 447 18.25 -15.48 5.90
CA TYR A 447 19.15 -14.89 4.92
C TYR A 447 18.62 -13.52 4.45
N THR A 448 19.44 -12.49 4.58
CA THR A 448 19.12 -11.12 4.16
C THR A 448 20.01 -10.70 3.00
N PHE A 449 19.41 -10.16 1.94
CA PHE A 449 20.12 -9.69 0.75
C PHE A 449 19.45 -8.44 0.16
N THR A 450 20.17 -7.72 -0.69
CA THR A 450 19.65 -6.55 -1.42
C THR A 450 18.95 -7.00 -2.70
N VAL A 451 17.73 -6.50 -2.95
CA VAL A 451 16.97 -6.86 -4.15
C VAL A 451 17.25 -5.86 -5.27
N THR A 452 17.98 -6.33 -6.30
CA THR A 452 18.30 -5.54 -7.50
C THR A 452 17.53 -5.99 -8.75
N GLU A 453 16.96 -7.19 -8.73
CA GLU A 453 16.19 -7.80 -9.81
C GLU A 453 15.19 -8.83 -9.27
N ASN A 454 14.39 -9.46 -10.14
CA ASN A 454 13.54 -10.57 -9.74
C ASN A 454 14.40 -11.79 -9.38
N THR A 455 14.35 -12.24 -8.13
CA THR A 455 15.20 -13.33 -7.63
C THR A 455 14.35 -14.52 -7.21
N LEU A 456 14.74 -15.73 -7.62
CA LEU A 456 14.21 -16.97 -7.03
C LEU A 456 15.22 -17.53 -6.04
N VAL A 457 14.78 -17.77 -4.81
CA VAL A 457 15.58 -18.33 -3.72
C VAL A 457 14.96 -19.65 -3.27
N GLN A 458 15.73 -20.73 -3.30
CA GLN A 458 15.28 -22.07 -2.91
C GLN A 458 15.85 -22.48 -1.55
N ALA A 459 14.98 -22.87 -0.61
CA ALA A 459 15.38 -23.51 0.63
C ALA A 459 15.57 -25.02 0.43
N HIS A 460 16.73 -25.53 0.84
CA HIS A 460 17.06 -26.95 0.87
C HIS A 460 17.03 -27.46 2.30
N PHE A 461 16.44 -28.64 2.48
CA PHE A 461 16.25 -29.30 3.76
C PHE A 461 16.77 -30.74 3.66
N GLU A 462 17.21 -31.30 4.79
CA GLU A 462 17.61 -32.71 4.90
C GLU A 462 16.96 -33.35 6.13
N THR A 463 16.72 -34.66 6.07
CA THR A 463 16.09 -35.40 7.17
C THR A 463 16.97 -35.34 8.43
N ASN A 464 16.32 -35.23 9.60
CA ASN A 464 17.01 -35.18 10.88
C ASN A 464 17.71 -36.50 11.17
N SER A 465 18.98 -36.41 11.58
CA SER A 465 19.81 -37.56 11.91
C SER A 465 19.98 -37.70 13.42
N LEU A 466 19.74 -38.89 13.94
CA LEU A 466 19.61 -39.20 15.37
C LEU A 466 20.63 -40.27 15.77
N GLN A 467 21.30 -40.08 16.91
CA GLN A 467 22.21 -41.11 17.43
C GLN A 467 21.45 -42.20 18.21
N VAL A 468 21.75 -43.45 17.88
CA VAL A 468 21.46 -44.63 18.70
C VAL A 468 22.77 -45.08 19.37
N ARG A 469 22.75 -45.21 20.69
CA ARG A 469 23.88 -45.74 21.49
C ARG A 469 23.46 -47.04 22.16
N LEU A 470 24.34 -48.04 22.06
CA LEU A 470 24.09 -49.40 22.50
C LEU A 470 25.12 -49.78 23.56
N TYR A 471 24.67 -50.37 24.67
CA TYR A 471 25.52 -50.85 25.75
C TYR A 471 25.15 -52.27 26.15
N ALA A 472 26.15 -53.09 26.45
CA ALA A 472 25.98 -54.46 26.93
C ALA A 472 27.13 -54.81 27.86
N ASP A 473 26.80 -55.41 29.01
CA ASP A 473 27.75 -55.93 29.98
C ASP A 473 27.45 -57.43 30.16
N ASN A 474 28.46 -58.30 30.04
CA ASN A 474 28.32 -59.78 30.00
C ASN A 474 27.57 -60.30 28.74
N GLY A 475 27.75 -59.62 27.62
CA GLY A 475 27.28 -60.04 26.30
C GLY A 475 27.58 -59.00 25.22
N GLY A 476 27.30 -59.35 23.97
CA GLY A 476 27.40 -58.48 22.80
C GLY A 476 26.03 -58.02 22.28
N ILE A 477 26.06 -57.04 21.36
CA ILE A 477 24.89 -56.63 20.57
C ILE A 477 25.23 -56.72 19.09
N THR A 478 24.46 -57.51 18.34
CA THR A 478 24.68 -57.79 16.92
C THR A 478 23.44 -57.46 16.07
N PRO A 479 23.60 -56.92 14.84
CA PRO A 479 24.78 -56.17 14.40
C PRO A 479 25.03 -54.97 15.32
N SER A 480 26.22 -54.36 15.24
CA SER A 480 26.56 -53.16 16.00
C SER A 480 25.77 -51.94 15.49
N GLY A 481 24.48 -51.86 15.84
CA GLY A 481 23.57 -50.76 15.49
C GLY A 481 23.81 -49.47 16.29
N SER A 482 25.01 -49.27 16.81
CA SER A 482 25.44 -48.00 17.40
C SER A 482 25.86 -47.07 16.27
N GLY A 483 25.17 -45.95 16.10
CA GLY A 483 25.43 -45.06 14.97
C GLY A 483 24.35 -44.00 14.77
N THR A 484 24.39 -43.35 13.61
CA THR A 484 23.43 -42.33 13.23
C THR A 484 22.35 -42.92 12.33
N TYR A 485 21.10 -42.77 12.74
CA TYR A 485 19.89 -43.20 12.01
C TYR A 485 19.14 -41.98 11.48
N GLN A 486 18.45 -42.12 10.35
CA GLN A 486 17.51 -41.09 9.90
C GLN A 486 16.25 -41.14 10.78
N TYR A 487 15.67 -39.98 11.07
CA TYR A 487 14.41 -39.88 11.82
C TYR A 487 13.34 -40.79 11.21
N ASN A 488 12.60 -41.49 12.06
CA ASN A 488 11.54 -42.45 11.73
C ASN A 488 11.99 -43.70 10.94
N THR A 489 13.27 -44.05 10.95
CA THR A 489 13.77 -45.36 10.47
C THR A 489 13.79 -46.42 11.57
N GLU A 490 13.72 -47.70 11.18
CA GLU A 490 13.79 -48.83 12.10
C GLU A 490 15.23 -49.23 12.43
N ALA A 491 15.54 -49.35 13.72
CA ALA A 491 16.74 -50.00 14.22
C ALA A 491 16.36 -51.40 14.73
N ARG A 492 17.09 -52.42 14.28
CA ARG A 492 16.94 -53.82 14.73
C ARG A 492 18.24 -54.31 15.35
N ILE A 493 18.17 -54.73 16.61
CA ILE A 493 19.30 -55.17 17.42
C ILE A 493 19.03 -56.54 18.05
N MET A 494 20.06 -57.35 18.21
CA MET A 494 20.00 -58.67 18.83
C MET A 494 21.02 -58.72 19.96
N ALA A 495 20.64 -59.26 21.10
CA ALA A 495 21.52 -59.49 22.23
C ALA A 495 22.11 -60.90 22.14
N GLU A 496 23.42 -61.01 22.31
CA GLU A 496 24.15 -62.28 22.30
C GLU A 496 24.84 -62.42 23.65
N ALA A 497 24.46 -63.41 24.45
CA ALA A 497 24.95 -63.54 25.82
C ALA A 497 26.35 -64.15 25.86
N ASP A 498 27.22 -63.63 26.74
CA ASP A 498 28.50 -64.28 27.00
C ASP A 498 28.28 -65.65 27.67
N TYR A 499 29.28 -66.54 27.54
CA TYR A 499 29.20 -67.88 28.11
C TYR A 499 28.93 -67.84 29.63
N GLY A 500 27.88 -68.56 30.04
CA GLY A 500 27.41 -68.60 31.42
C GLY A 500 26.36 -67.55 31.78
N TYR A 501 25.90 -66.74 30.83
CA TYR A 501 24.81 -65.76 31.01
C TYR A 501 23.63 -66.05 30.05
N HIS A 502 22.48 -65.43 30.30
CA HIS A 502 21.37 -65.35 29.36
C HIS A 502 20.79 -63.94 29.30
N PHE A 503 20.25 -63.55 28.14
CA PHE A 503 19.57 -62.27 27.95
C PHE A 503 18.22 -62.24 28.68
N VAL A 504 17.88 -61.10 29.29
CA VAL A 504 16.61 -60.90 29.98
C VAL A 504 15.76 -59.79 29.35
N LYS A 505 16.32 -58.60 29.14
CA LYS A 505 15.58 -57.44 28.59
C LYS A 505 16.47 -56.33 28.06
N TRP A 506 15.89 -55.51 27.19
CA TRP A 506 16.40 -54.20 26.80
C TRP A 506 15.87 -53.12 27.74
N THR A 507 16.70 -52.18 28.14
CA THR A 507 16.32 -50.99 28.92
C THR A 507 16.84 -49.71 28.30
N ASN A 508 16.27 -48.56 28.66
CA ASN A 508 16.83 -47.25 28.29
C ASN A 508 17.90 -46.78 29.30
N ALA A 509 18.47 -45.58 29.08
CA ALA A 509 19.45 -44.96 29.99
C ALA A 509 18.97 -44.77 31.44
N LYS A 510 17.65 -44.69 31.69
CA LYS A 510 17.06 -44.59 33.04
C LYS A 510 16.84 -45.96 33.70
N GLY A 511 17.12 -47.07 33.01
CA GLY A 511 16.83 -48.43 33.47
C GLY A 511 15.39 -48.89 33.24
N GLU A 512 14.56 -48.08 32.58
CA GLU A 512 13.16 -48.41 32.26
C GLU A 512 13.12 -49.51 31.18
N SER A 513 12.20 -50.46 31.31
CA SER A 513 12.12 -51.63 30.42
C SER A 513 11.57 -51.26 29.03
N LEU A 514 12.34 -51.50 27.97
CA LEU A 514 11.96 -51.24 26.59
C LEU A 514 11.33 -52.46 25.90
N SER A 515 11.95 -53.65 26.04
CA SER A 515 11.43 -54.89 25.48
C SER A 515 12.11 -56.12 26.08
N THR A 516 11.39 -57.24 26.18
CA THR A 516 11.95 -58.57 26.48
C THR A 516 12.24 -59.39 25.22
N ASN A 517 11.92 -58.86 24.03
CA ASN A 517 12.11 -59.59 22.78
C ASN A 517 13.58 -59.54 22.33
N ASN A 518 14.07 -60.65 21.81
CA ASN A 518 15.39 -60.75 21.20
C ASN A 518 15.29 -61.51 19.87
N PRO A 519 15.53 -60.88 18.70
CA PRO A 519 15.91 -59.48 18.51
C PRO A 519 14.79 -58.46 18.84
N TYR A 520 15.18 -57.22 19.08
CA TYR A 520 14.31 -56.06 19.30
C TYR A 520 14.39 -55.11 18.11
N THR A 521 13.24 -54.69 17.59
CA THR A 521 13.10 -53.66 16.56
C THR A 521 12.36 -52.46 17.15
N PHE A 522 12.86 -51.24 16.90
CA PHE A 522 12.21 -50.00 17.31
C PHE A 522 12.43 -48.89 16.28
N VAL A 523 11.56 -47.88 16.30
CA VAL A 523 11.64 -46.72 15.39
C VAL A 523 12.40 -45.59 16.07
N VAL A 524 13.45 -45.07 15.44
CA VAL A 524 14.29 -43.99 15.99
C VAL A 524 13.61 -42.64 15.77
N LYS A 525 13.04 -42.07 16.84
CA LYS A 525 12.35 -40.76 16.82
C LYS A 525 13.05 -39.68 17.65
N GLU A 526 13.99 -40.08 18.50
CA GLU A 526 14.86 -39.22 19.30
C GLU A 526 16.23 -39.86 19.50
N HIS A 527 17.18 -39.13 20.10
CA HIS A 527 18.46 -39.71 20.51
C HIS A 527 18.21 -40.83 21.53
N THR A 528 18.50 -42.07 21.14
CA THR A 528 18.09 -43.26 21.90
C THR A 528 19.30 -43.97 22.48
N GLU A 529 19.29 -44.23 23.79
CA GLU A 529 20.23 -45.15 24.42
C GLU A 529 19.51 -46.43 24.81
N VAL A 530 20.04 -47.58 24.37
CA VAL A 530 19.47 -48.91 24.65
C VAL A 530 20.55 -49.82 25.26
N ARG A 531 20.19 -50.51 26.34
CA ARG A 531 21.08 -51.41 27.10
C ARG A 531 20.57 -52.84 27.06
N ALA A 532 21.40 -53.80 26.69
CA ALA A 532 21.10 -55.23 26.86
C ALA A 532 21.42 -55.66 28.29
N ASN A 533 20.44 -56.26 28.98
CA ASN A 533 20.62 -56.76 30.34
C ASN A 533 20.69 -58.29 30.31
N PHE A 534 21.78 -58.82 30.84
CA PHE A 534 22.05 -60.25 30.96
C PHE A 534 22.10 -60.65 32.44
N VAL A 535 21.73 -61.89 32.73
CA VAL A 535 21.80 -62.48 34.08
C VAL A 535 22.63 -63.76 34.02
N GLY A 536 23.48 -63.97 35.02
CA GLY A 536 24.29 -65.17 35.14
C GLY A 536 23.40 -66.39 35.33
N ASN A 537 23.71 -67.48 34.63
CA ASN A 537 23.04 -68.76 34.78
C ASN A 537 23.30 -69.34 36.17
N SER A 538 22.35 -70.08 36.71
CA SER A 538 22.52 -70.77 37.99
C SER A 538 23.31 -72.07 37.81
N CYS A 539 24.29 -72.31 38.68
CA CYS A 539 25.12 -73.49 38.72
C CYS A 539 24.98 -74.21 40.07
N LEU A 540 24.96 -75.54 40.06
CA LEU A 540 24.79 -76.37 41.24
C LEU A 540 26.14 -76.82 41.81
N VAL A 541 26.43 -76.41 43.04
CA VAL A 541 27.57 -76.90 43.83
C VAL A 541 27.07 -77.98 44.77
N ASN A 542 27.41 -79.23 44.49
CA ASN A 542 27.08 -80.37 45.34
C ASN A 542 28.29 -80.76 46.18
N VAL A 543 28.10 -80.99 47.49
CA VAL A 543 29.19 -81.24 48.43
C VAL A 543 28.93 -82.52 49.22
N LEU A 544 29.88 -83.45 49.19
CA LEU A 544 29.82 -84.71 49.91
C LEU A 544 31.00 -84.85 50.89
N ALA A 545 30.86 -85.73 51.87
CA ALA A 545 31.94 -86.15 52.77
C ALA A 545 32.25 -87.64 52.56
N VAL A 546 33.53 -88.00 52.67
CA VAL A 546 34.06 -89.36 52.46
C VAL A 546 35.01 -89.69 53.61
N ASN A 547 34.88 -90.90 54.18
CA ASN A 547 35.66 -91.40 55.32
C ASN A 547 35.49 -90.63 56.64
N GLY A 548 34.28 -90.51 57.18
CA GLY A 548 34.12 -90.21 58.63
C GLY A 548 34.03 -88.74 59.04
N GLY A 549 33.65 -87.82 58.15
CA GLY A 549 33.30 -86.43 58.49
C GLY A 549 31.99 -85.98 57.85
N LYS A 550 31.68 -84.68 57.96
CA LYS A 550 30.50 -84.05 57.32
C LYS A 550 30.89 -82.77 56.57
N ALA A 551 30.25 -82.52 55.43
CA ALA A 551 30.24 -81.19 54.84
C ALA A 551 29.22 -80.32 55.61
N VAL A 552 29.58 -79.09 55.93
CA VAL A 552 28.80 -78.22 56.83
C VAL A 552 28.13 -77.07 56.08
N LEU A 553 28.82 -76.49 55.11
CA LEU A 553 28.39 -75.29 54.39
C LEU A 553 28.97 -75.25 52.97
N GLY A 554 28.30 -74.50 52.09
CA GLY A 554 28.75 -74.24 50.71
C GLY A 554 28.10 -75.10 49.62
N GLY A 555 27.27 -76.07 49.97
CA GLY A 555 26.41 -76.78 49.00
C GLY A 555 25.15 -75.96 48.66
N GLY A 556 24.79 -75.88 47.39
CA GLY A 556 23.63 -75.12 46.94
C GLY A 556 23.71 -74.66 45.48
N THR A 557 22.75 -73.84 45.08
CA THR A 557 22.69 -73.22 43.74
C THR A 557 23.24 -71.81 43.80
N TYR A 558 24.27 -71.51 43.01
CA TYR A 558 24.98 -70.24 42.98
C TYR A 558 24.96 -69.63 41.57
N PRO A 559 24.93 -68.29 41.41
CA PRO A 559 25.10 -67.67 40.10
C PRO A 559 26.48 -67.99 39.51
N TYR A 560 26.55 -68.15 38.19
CA TYR A 560 27.79 -68.22 37.43
C TYR A 560 28.69 -67.01 37.76
N ASN A 561 30.00 -67.24 37.90
CA ASN A 561 31.01 -66.29 38.39
C ASN A 561 30.90 -65.86 39.86
N ASN A 562 30.01 -66.44 40.68
CA ASN A 562 29.98 -66.17 42.12
C ASN A 562 31.07 -66.96 42.88
N GLU A 563 31.63 -66.38 43.94
CA GLU A 563 32.58 -67.05 44.82
C GLU A 563 31.85 -67.77 45.96
N VAL A 564 32.17 -69.05 46.17
CA VAL A 564 31.60 -69.89 47.23
C VAL A 564 32.70 -70.42 48.14
N GLY A 565 32.44 -70.46 49.44
CA GLY A 565 33.29 -71.11 50.45
C GLY A 565 32.67 -72.43 50.93
N LEU A 566 33.46 -73.49 50.93
CA LEU A 566 33.10 -74.81 51.48
C LEU A 566 33.77 -75.02 52.84
N THR A 567 33.05 -75.59 53.80
CA THR A 567 33.62 -76.06 55.08
C THR A 567 33.23 -77.50 55.36
N ALA A 568 34.17 -78.23 55.98
CA ALA A 568 34.01 -79.61 56.39
C ALA A 568 34.39 -79.76 57.88
N ASP A 569 33.57 -80.47 58.65
CA ASP A 569 33.92 -80.89 60.01
C ASP A 569 34.38 -82.35 59.97
N ALA A 570 35.55 -82.63 60.54
CA ALA A 570 35.97 -84.01 60.77
C ALA A 570 35.12 -84.63 61.89
N GLY A 571 34.71 -85.88 61.72
CA GLY A 571 34.07 -86.65 62.78
C GLY A 571 35.09 -87.18 63.79
N TYR A 572 34.59 -87.72 64.90
CA TYR A 572 35.43 -88.28 65.97
C TYR A 572 36.41 -89.33 65.43
N GLY A 573 37.71 -89.11 65.69
CA GLY A 573 38.80 -90.00 65.27
C GLY A 573 39.38 -89.70 63.89
N TYR A 574 38.91 -88.68 63.19
CA TYR A 574 39.40 -88.28 61.87
C TYR A 574 39.96 -86.84 61.88
N HIS A 575 40.77 -86.50 60.88
CA HIS A 575 41.11 -85.13 60.51
C HIS A 575 40.81 -84.88 59.02
N PHE A 576 40.59 -83.62 58.64
CA PHE A 576 40.38 -83.25 57.25
C PHE A 576 41.69 -83.40 56.45
N GLU A 577 41.62 -84.07 55.30
CA GLU A 577 42.78 -84.27 54.41
C GLU A 577 42.77 -83.27 53.24
N LYS A 578 41.68 -83.25 52.46
CA LYS A 578 41.54 -82.44 51.22
C LYS A 578 40.14 -82.44 50.65
N TRP A 579 39.87 -81.45 49.80
CA TRP A 579 38.75 -81.43 48.86
C TRP A 579 39.18 -82.02 47.52
N THR A 580 38.30 -82.80 46.88
CA THR A 580 38.48 -83.28 45.49
C THR A 580 37.26 -83.00 44.63
N ASN A 581 37.40 -83.05 43.31
CA ASN A 581 36.26 -83.04 42.39
C ASN A 581 35.61 -84.44 42.24
N ALA A 582 34.65 -84.56 41.32
CA ALA A 582 33.99 -85.81 40.97
C ALA A 582 34.96 -86.95 40.60
N ASN A 583 36.04 -86.63 39.89
CA ASN A 583 37.08 -87.54 39.40
C ASN A 583 38.12 -87.91 40.48
N ASN A 584 37.95 -87.42 41.71
CA ASN A 584 38.91 -87.52 42.82
C ASN A 584 40.24 -86.75 42.60
N GLU A 585 40.26 -85.79 41.68
CA GLU A 585 41.40 -84.87 41.51
C GLU A 585 41.39 -83.85 42.65
N SER A 586 42.55 -83.61 43.26
CA SER A 586 42.69 -82.71 44.42
C SER A 586 42.42 -81.26 44.03
N LEU A 587 41.47 -80.62 44.71
CA LEU A 587 41.08 -79.22 44.51
C LEU A 587 41.79 -78.28 45.49
N SER A 588 41.81 -78.65 46.79
CA SER A 588 42.54 -77.91 47.83
C SER A 588 42.74 -78.77 49.07
N THR A 589 43.83 -78.54 49.81
CA THR A 589 44.06 -79.07 51.17
C THR A 589 43.57 -78.14 52.27
N ASP A 590 43.07 -76.96 51.91
CA ASP A 590 42.60 -75.96 52.87
C ASP A 590 41.13 -76.19 53.25
N ASN A 591 40.79 -75.90 54.50
CA ASN A 591 39.44 -75.97 55.03
C ASN A 591 39.22 -74.78 55.99
N PRO A 592 38.46 -73.74 55.62
CA PRO A 592 37.63 -73.61 54.41
C PRO A 592 38.38 -73.59 53.07
N TYR A 593 37.69 -73.97 52.00
CA TYR A 593 38.13 -73.84 50.60
C TYR A 593 37.20 -72.89 49.84
N THR A 594 37.73 -71.83 49.22
CA THR A 594 36.96 -70.91 48.37
C THR A 594 37.30 -71.09 46.89
N PHE A 595 36.29 -70.99 46.02
CA PHE A 595 36.46 -70.99 44.57
C PHE A 595 35.33 -70.25 43.84
N VAL A 596 35.57 -69.89 42.57
CA VAL A 596 34.57 -69.25 41.70
C VAL A 596 33.80 -70.31 40.92
N VAL A 597 32.47 -70.29 41.01
CA VAL A 597 31.60 -71.25 40.33
C VAL A 597 31.54 -70.93 38.82
N LYS A 598 32.02 -71.87 38.00
CA LYS A 598 32.06 -71.78 36.53
C LYS A 598 31.15 -72.80 35.82
N GLY A 599 30.35 -73.54 36.57
CA GLY A 599 29.52 -74.64 36.10
C GLY A 599 29.11 -75.53 37.26
N ASP A 600 28.26 -76.51 36.99
CA ASP A 600 27.87 -77.52 37.98
C ASP A 600 29.10 -78.34 38.42
N ILE A 601 29.30 -78.48 39.73
CA ILE A 601 30.47 -79.16 40.28
C ILE A 601 30.08 -80.02 41.49
N LEU A 602 30.63 -81.24 41.52
CA LEU A 602 30.61 -82.11 42.69
C LEU A 602 31.97 -82.02 43.38
N VAL A 603 31.96 -81.61 44.65
CA VAL A 603 33.14 -81.50 45.51
C VAL A 603 33.01 -82.49 46.68
N LYS A 604 34.10 -83.17 47.04
CA LYS A 604 34.13 -84.19 48.11
C LYS A 604 35.17 -83.81 49.15
N ALA A 605 34.78 -83.69 50.42
CA ALA A 605 35.71 -83.66 51.54
C ALA A 605 36.20 -85.07 51.85
N TYR A 606 37.51 -85.28 51.83
CA TYR A 606 38.15 -86.48 52.32
C TYR A 606 38.74 -86.24 53.71
N PHE A 607 38.57 -87.22 54.58
CA PHE A 607 39.12 -87.24 55.92
C PHE A 607 39.96 -88.51 56.13
N ALA A 608 40.96 -88.43 57.00
CA ALA A 608 41.88 -89.51 57.33
C ALA A 608 41.84 -89.84 58.83
N GLU A 609 42.00 -91.12 59.18
CA GLU A 609 41.98 -91.60 60.56
C GLU A 609 43.19 -91.10 61.37
N ASN A 610 42.97 -90.80 62.65
CA ASN A 610 44.01 -90.43 63.60
C ASN A 610 44.60 -91.69 64.27
N TYR A 611 45.93 -91.74 64.35
CA TYR A 611 46.70 -92.81 64.98
C TYR A 611 47.55 -92.24 66.13
N TYR A 612 47.66 -93.02 67.21
CA TYR A 612 48.28 -92.64 68.48
C TYR A 612 49.18 -93.77 69.02
N LEU A 613 50.25 -93.40 69.72
CA LEU A 613 51.30 -94.32 70.18
C LEU A 613 51.06 -94.76 71.63
N VAL A 614 51.05 -96.07 71.88
CA VAL A 614 51.07 -96.66 73.24
C VAL A 614 52.46 -97.17 73.56
N ASN A 615 52.98 -96.76 74.71
CA ASN A 615 54.32 -97.08 75.18
C ASN A 615 54.29 -97.50 76.67
N ALA A 616 54.20 -98.80 76.92
CA ALA A 616 54.23 -99.38 78.26
C ALA A 616 55.66 -99.73 78.72
N SER A 617 55.95 -99.53 80.00
CA SER A 617 57.25 -99.77 80.65
C SER A 617 57.13 -100.43 82.02
N ALA A 618 58.08 -101.30 82.40
CA ALA A 618 58.12 -101.88 83.75
C ALA A 618 59.01 -101.01 84.65
N GLY A 619 58.48 -100.58 85.80
CA GLY A 619 59.07 -99.43 86.50
C GLY A 619 60.38 -99.67 87.24
N ASN A 620 60.65 -100.92 87.62
CA ASN A 620 61.81 -101.40 88.38
C ASN A 620 62.10 -102.86 87.92
N ASN A 621 63.25 -103.44 88.30
CA ASN A 621 63.64 -104.82 87.97
C ASN A 621 62.81 -105.93 88.68
N HIS A 622 61.52 -105.70 88.92
CA HIS A 622 60.59 -106.60 89.62
C HIS A 622 59.53 -107.20 88.65
N GLY A 623 59.66 -106.94 87.35
CA GLY A 623 58.82 -107.50 86.29
C GLY A 623 59.22 -106.96 84.91
N ARG A 624 58.49 -107.39 83.87
CA ARG A 624 58.64 -106.92 82.48
C ARG A 624 57.31 -106.59 81.84
N ILE A 625 57.33 -105.87 80.72
CA ILE A 625 56.17 -105.74 79.82
C ILE A 625 56.17 -106.94 78.86
N LYS A 626 55.00 -107.52 78.66
CA LYS A 626 54.78 -108.74 77.85
C LYS A 626 54.10 -108.42 76.52
N SER A 627 53.22 -107.41 76.47
CA SER A 627 52.52 -107.00 75.24
C SER A 627 51.91 -105.58 75.39
N GLY A 628 51.52 -104.98 74.25
CA GLY A 628 50.71 -103.76 74.19
C GLY A 628 51.40 -102.47 73.72
N ASN A 629 52.67 -102.52 73.29
CA ASN A 629 53.37 -101.37 72.70
C ASN A 629 53.16 -101.33 71.19
N GLY A 630 52.84 -100.15 70.64
CA GLY A 630 52.59 -99.97 69.21
C GLY A 630 51.89 -98.66 68.87
N SER A 631 51.69 -98.41 67.57
CA SER A 631 50.79 -97.35 67.09
C SER A 631 49.42 -97.97 66.79
N TYR A 632 48.37 -97.29 67.24
CA TYR A 632 46.99 -97.78 67.22
C TYR A 632 46.05 -96.67 66.75
N SER A 633 44.96 -97.02 66.07
CA SER A 633 43.94 -96.03 65.68
C SER A 633 43.20 -95.48 66.90
N TYR A 634 42.63 -94.28 66.75
CA TYR A 634 41.77 -93.67 67.78
C TYR A 634 40.63 -94.61 68.21
N ASN A 635 40.40 -94.71 69.52
CA ASN A 635 39.49 -95.64 70.18
C ASN A 635 39.79 -97.14 69.98
N ALA A 636 40.96 -97.51 69.45
CA ALA A 636 41.39 -98.92 69.48
C ALA A 636 41.45 -99.42 70.92
N ASN A 637 40.78 -100.53 71.21
CA ASN A 637 40.88 -101.20 72.51
C ASN A 637 42.19 -102.00 72.58
N VAL A 638 43.15 -101.48 73.34
CA VAL A 638 44.50 -102.05 73.50
C VAL A 638 44.66 -102.59 74.90
N ALA A 639 45.23 -103.79 75.01
CA ALA A 639 45.58 -104.41 76.28
C ALA A 639 47.10 -104.37 76.48
N VAL A 640 47.56 -103.70 77.53
CA VAL A 640 48.96 -103.79 78.00
C VAL A 640 49.05 -104.86 79.09
N GLU A 641 50.01 -105.78 78.95
CA GLU A 641 50.25 -106.86 79.91
C GLU A 641 51.65 -106.74 80.50
N ALA A 642 51.74 -106.89 81.81
CA ALA A 642 53.00 -106.99 82.55
C ALA A 642 53.13 -108.38 83.19
N GLU A 643 54.36 -108.82 83.41
CA GLU A 643 54.66 -110.07 84.08
C GLU A 643 55.52 -109.75 85.31
N ALA A 644 55.02 -110.13 86.49
CA ALA A 644 55.75 -109.97 87.75
C ALA A 644 56.86 -111.03 87.87
N TYR A 645 57.99 -110.66 88.46
CA TYR A 645 58.99 -111.64 88.90
C TYR A 645 58.63 -112.22 90.27
N GLU A 646 59.24 -113.36 90.59
CA GLU A 646 58.94 -114.14 91.79
C GLU A 646 59.03 -113.31 93.09
N GLY A 647 58.09 -113.53 94.01
CA GLY A 647 57.98 -112.79 95.28
C GLY A 647 57.18 -111.48 95.21
N TYR A 648 56.80 -111.01 94.01
CA TYR A 648 56.00 -109.81 93.82
C TYR A 648 54.66 -110.14 93.14
N ARG A 649 53.61 -109.39 93.46
CA ARG A 649 52.41 -109.32 92.60
C ARG A 649 52.33 -107.99 91.87
N PHE A 650 51.74 -108.02 90.68
CA PHE A 650 51.27 -106.80 90.03
C PHE A 650 50.23 -106.08 90.91
N VAL A 651 50.19 -104.75 90.82
CA VAL A 651 49.30 -103.89 91.61
C VAL A 651 48.52 -102.94 90.74
N ARG A 652 49.23 -102.18 89.89
CA ARG A 652 48.65 -101.13 89.08
C ARG A 652 49.55 -100.70 87.93
N TRP A 653 48.90 -100.16 86.91
CA TRP A 653 49.50 -99.30 85.92
C TRP A 653 49.38 -97.84 86.35
N THR A 654 50.33 -97.01 85.95
CA THR A 654 50.24 -95.55 86.06
C THR A 654 50.59 -94.87 84.75
N SER A 655 50.17 -93.62 84.58
CA SER A 655 50.72 -92.77 83.53
C SER A 655 52.17 -92.39 83.85
N ALA A 656 52.89 -91.79 82.89
CA ALA A 656 54.20 -91.17 83.13
C ALA A 656 54.18 -90.13 84.27
N LYS A 657 53.04 -89.47 84.50
CA LYS A 657 52.81 -88.48 85.58
C LYS A 657 52.47 -89.12 86.94
N GLY A 658 52.41 -90.46 87.03
CA GLY A 658 52.23 -91.20 88.29
C GLY A 658 50.78 -91.44 88.74
N GLN A 659 49.77 -90.91 88.03
CA GLN A 659 48.36 -91.21 88.27
C GLN A 659 48.07 -92.71 88.09
N ILE A 660 47.26 -93.30 88.95
CA ILE A 660 46.76 -94.68 88.80
C ILE A 660 45.90 -94.74 87.53
N LEU A 661 46.21 -95.65 86.62
CA LEU A 661 45.40 -95.90 85.41
C LEU A 661 44.50 -97.11 85.54
N SER A 662 45.00 -98.21 86.11
CA SER A 662 44.21 -99.42 86.39
C SER A 662 44.93 -100.35 87.36
N ALA A 663 44.19 -101.09 88.18
CA ALA A 663 44.69 -102.17 89.02
C ALA A 663 44.61 -103.56 88.35
N ALA A 664 44.13 -103.64 87.10
CA ALA A 664 44.05 -104.89 86.33
C ALA A 664 45.35 -105.17 85.56
N ASN A 665 45.65 -106.45 85.35
CA ASN A 665 46.74 -106.91 84.49
C ASN A 665 46.34 -108.22 83.80
N PRO A 666 46.20 -108.24 82.45
CA PRO A 666 46.36 -107.10 81.53
C PRO A 666 45.39 -105.94 81.81
N TYR A 667 45.79 -104.73 81.41
CA TYR A 667 44.97 -103.52 81.44
C TYR A 667 44.53 -103.17 80.03
N THR A 668 43.22 -103.27 79.78
CA THR A 668 42.59 -102.84 78.53
C THR A 668 42.08 -101.41 78.64
N PHE A 669 42.34 -100.59 77.63
CA PHE A 669 41.84 -99.22 77.50
C PHE A 669 41.68 -98.82 76.03
N GLU A 670 40.92 -97.76 75.79
CA GLU A 670 40.79 -97.13 74.47
C GLU A 670 41.90 -96.10 74.26
N VAL A 671 42.65 -96.22 73.16
CA VAL A 671 43.71 -95.25 72.83
C VAL A 671 43.07 -93.97 72.29
N LYS A 672 43.14 -92.88 73.07
CA LYS A 672 42.55 -91.57 72.72
C LYS A 672 43.57 -90.46 72.48
N GLU A 673 44.80 -90.69 72.92
CA GLU A 673 45.98 -89.84 72.77
C GLU A 673 47.23 -90.74 72.84
N ASP A 674 48.44 -90.17 72.71
CA ASP A 674 49.68 -90.91 72.97
C ASP A 674 49.78 -91.24 74.47
N MET A 675 50.01 -92.51 74.81
CA MET A 675 49.94 -93.01 76.19
C MET A 675 51.24 -93.69 76.64
N ASP A 676 51.97 -93.01 77.54
CA ASP A 676 53.06 -93.59 78.33
C ASP A 676 52.53 -94.24 79.62
N ILE A 677 52.68 -95.56 79.73
CA ILE A 677 52.10 -96.39 80.77
C ILE A 677 53.21 -97.14 81.55
N LYS A 678 53.07 -97.29 82.87
CA LYS A 678 54.10 -97.86 83.75
C LYS A 678 53.54 -98.89 84.74
N ALA A 679 54.07 -100.11 84.74
CA ALA A 679 53.65 -101.19 85.66
C ALA A 679 54.32 -101.08 87.05
N HIS A 680 53.53 -101.32 88.11
CA HIS A 680 53.96 -101.32 89.51
C HIS A 680 53.56 -102.61 90.24
N PHE A 681 54.36 -102.98 91.25
CA PHE A 681 54.32 -104.27 91.95
C PHE A 681 54.47 -104.08 93.48
N VAL A 682 53.82 -104.89 94.32
CA VAL A 682 53.86 -104.83 95.81
C VAL A 682 53.57 -106.21 96.45
N ALA A 683 53.68 -106.30 97.78
CA ALA A 683 53.25 -107.43 98.62
C ALA A 683 51.76 -107.31 99.07
N ASN A 684 51.15 -108.35 99.65
CA ASN A 684 49.67 -108.45 99.79
C ASN A 684 49.08 -107.98 101.17
N THR A 685 48.11 -107.01 101.23
CA THR A 685 47.06 -106.77 102.32
C THR A 685 46.05 -105.55 102.10
N ASP A 686 44.70 -105.74 102.21
CA ASP A 686 43.45 -104.93 102.66
C ASP A 686 42.73 -103.66 101.95
N PHE A 687 41.35 -103.42 102.08
CA PHE A 687 40.43 -102.34 101.40
C PHE A 687 38.85 -102.16 101.80
N THR A 688 38.07 -101.03 101.49
CA THR A 688 36.55 -100.81 101.02
C THR A 688 35.73 -99.41 101.21
N ASP A 689 34.50 -99.15 100.58
CA ASP A 689 33.78 -97.82 100.15
C ASP A 689 32.17 -97.57 100.21
N ASP A 690 31.57 -96.39 99.74
CA ASP A 690 30.10 -95.99 99.46
C ASP A 690 29.76 -94.66 98.56
N ILE A 691 28.49 -94.30 98.08
CA ILE A 691 28.08 -93.28 96.98
C ILE A 691 26.63 -92.50 97.00
N SER A 692 26.35 -91.35 96.27
CA SER A 692 25.02 -90.59 96.00
C SER A 692 24.90 -89.63 94.70
N TYR A 693 23.78 -88.88 94.39
CA TYR A 693 23.51 -88.01 93.15
C TYR A 693 23.25 -86.45 93.31
N ARG A 694 23.39 -85.61 92.24
CA ARG A 694 23.34 -84.10 92.25
C ARG A 694 22.74 -83.34 91.01
N VAL A 695 21.99 -82.24 91.23
CA VAL A 695 21.49 -81.27 90.22
C VAL A 695 22.23 -79.92 90.29
N THR A 696 22.55 -79.31 89.15
CA THR A 696 23.19 -77.97 89.04
C THR A 696 22.39 -76.98 88.20
N LEU A 697 22.29 -75.72 88.63
CA LEU A 697 21.63 -74.64 87.87
C LEU A 697 22.60 -73.52 87.46
N SER A 698 22.36 -72.89 86.30
CA SER A 698 23.16 -71.75 85.82
C SER A 698 22.34 -70.67 85.13
N ALA A 699 22.76 -69.41 85.27
CA ALA A 699 22.27 -68.26 84.51
C ALA A 699 23.47 -67.53 83.89
N GLY A 700 23.28 -66.87 82.75
CA GLY A 700 24.26 -65.91 82.23
C GLY A 700 24.21 -64.58 83.00
N ASN A 701 25.12 -63.65 82.71
CA ASN A 701 25.27 -62.35 83.39
C ASN A 701 24.03 -61.42 83.36
N ASN A 702 22.95 -61.83 82.70
CA ASN A 702 21.75 -61.04 82.41
C ASN A 702 20.57 -61.37 83.36
N GLY A 703 20.78 -62.27 84.32
CA GLY A 703 19.83 -62.64 85.35
C GLY A 703 20.44 -63.60 86.39
N GLY A 704 19.65 -64.00 87.39
CA GLY A 704 20.08 -64.88 88.49
C GLY A 704 19.18 -66.11 88.64
N ILE A 705 19.69 -67.16 89.29
CA ILE A 705 18.90 -68.32 89.74
C ILE A 705 18.36 -68.02 91.15
N VAL A 706 17.07 -68.26 91.35
CA VAL A 706 16.35 -67.98 92.61
C VAL A 706 16.24 -69.23 93.47
N SER A 707 15.98 -70.41 92.89
CA SER A 707 15.89 -71.69 93.63
C SER A 707 16.14 -72.93 92.75
N GLY A 708 16.53 -74.05 93.38
CA GLY A 708 16.50 -75.40 92.78
C GLY A 708 17.82 -76.19 92.64
N ASP A 709 18.98 -75.65 93.05
CA ASP A 709 20.27 -76.36 93.02
C ASP A 709 20.46 -77.29 94.25
N GLY A 710 21.05 -78.49 94.08
CA GLY A 710 21.34 -79.35 95.24
C GLY A 710 21.59 -80.84 94.95
N ALA A 711 21.86 -81.60 96.01
CA ALA A 711 21.95 -83.06 95.97
C ALA A 711 20.57 -83.69 96.23
N TYR A 712 20.17 -84.67 95.41
CA TYR A 712 18.83 -85.25 95.45
C TYR A 712 18.90 -86.78 95.48
N LEU A 713 17.99 -87.40 96.24
CA LEU A 713 17.79 -88.84 96.15
C LEU A 713 17.15 -89.20 94.80
N PRO A 714 17.40 -90.40 94.25
CA PRO A 714 16.80 -90.82 92.98
C PRO A 714 15.27 -90.72 93.00
N ASN A 715 14.69 -90.04 92.00
CA ASN A 715 13.25 -89.81 91.78
C ASN A 715 12.56 -88.73 92.64
N ALA A 716 13.29 -87.78 93.23
CA ALA A 716 12.69 -86.59 93.85
C ALA A 716 12.23 -85.55 92.81
N GLU A 717 11.24 -84.70 93.15
CA GLU A 717 10.84 -83.53 92.35
C GLU A 717 11.67 -82.28 92.70
N ALA A 718 11.97 -81.46 91.69
CA ALA A 718 12.69 -80.19 91.82
C ALA A 718 11.95 -79.07 91.07
N THR A 719 11.75 -77.93 91.74
CA THR A 719 11.21 -76.69 91.19
C THR A 719 12.32 -75.66 91.09
N ILE A 720 12.42 -75.00 89.93
CA ILE A 720 13.48 -74.06 89.58
C ILE A 720 12.89 -72.72 89.16
N GLU A 721 13.55 -71.64 89.54
CA GLU A 721 13.10 -70.27 89.31
C GLU A 721 14.30 -69.36 89.01
N ALA A 722 14.10 -68.34 88.16
CA ALA A 722 15.12 -67.36 87.80
C ALA A 722 14.55 -65.93 87.78
N GLU A 723 15.42 -64.93 87.98
CA GLU A 723 15.05 -63.51 87.95
C GLU A 723 15.88 -62.77 86.88
N ALA A 724 15.25 -61.89 86.11
CA ALA A 724 15.94 -61.08 85.11
C ALA A 724 16.50 -59.81 85.74
N TYR A 725 17.72 -59.40 85.35
CA TYR A 725 18.24 -58.10 85.75
C TYR A 725 17.62 -56.96 84.94
N ALA A 726 17.76 -55.72 85.43
CA ALA A 726 17.24 -54.53 84.76
C ALA A 726 17.72 -54.47 83.30
N GLU A 727 16.82 -54.02 82.41
CA GLU A 727 17.02 -53.97 80.94
C GLU A 727 17.07 -55.35 80.24
N TYR A 728 16.76 -56.44 80.96
CA TYR A 728 16.56 -57.78 80.39
C TYR A 728 15.19 -58.39 80.75
N TYR A 729 14.74 -59.38 79.98
CA TYR A 729 13.58 -60.23 80.31
C TYR A 729 13.90 -61.72 80.11
N PHE A 730 13.25 -62.59 80.90
CA PHE A 730 13.41 -64.05 80.82
C PHE A 730 12.83 -64.60 79.52
N VAL A 731 13.55 -65.55 78.89
CA VAL A 731 13.17 -66.15 77.61
C VAL A 731 12.80 -67.63 77.75
N LYS A 732 13.66 -68.46 78.35
CA LYS A 732 13.46 -69.91 78.52
C LYS A 732 14.52 -70.59 79.38
N TRP A 733 14.22 -71.82 79.81
CA TRP A 733 15.14 -72.82 80.33
C TRP A 733 15.65 -73.76 79.23
N THR A 734 16.91 -74.21 79.33
CA THR A 734 17.48 -75.28 78.51
C THR A 734 18.25 -76.30 79.33
N ASP A 735 18.44 -77.51 78.80
CA ASP A 735 19.38 -78.49 79.35
C ASP A 735 20.85 -78.13 79.06
N ALA A 736 21.77 -79.04 79.42
CA ALA A 736 23.20 -78.93 79.13
C ALA A 736 23.56 -78.93 77.62
N ASN A 737 22.72 -79.51 76.77
CA ASN A 737 22.90 -79.54 75.31
C ASN A 737 22.38 -78.25 74.63
N GLY A 738 21.57 -77.46 75.34
CA GLY A 738 20.90 -76.26 74.82
C GLY A 738 19.48 -76.52 74.32
N ASP A 739 18.95 -77.73 74.48
CA ASP A 739 17.58 -78.09 74.13
C ASP A 739 16.59 -77.41 75.09
N SER A 740 15.47 -76.94 74.56
CA SER A 740 14.54 -76.08 75.31
C SER A 740 13.61 -76.89 76.19
N LEU A 741 13.68 -76.69 77.51
CA LEU A 741 12.92 -77.45 78.51
C LEU A 741 11.56 -76.83 78.82
N SER A 742 11.52 -75.51 79.07
CA SER A 742 10.27 -74.75 79.20
C SER A 742 10.52 -73.24 78.99
N ALA A 743 9.49 -72.51 78.59
CA ALA A 743 9.45 -71.04 78.61
C ALA A 743 8.76 -70.50 79.89
N ASP A 744 8.27 -71.38 80.76
CA ASP A 744 7.66 -71.01 82.04
C ASP A 744 8.74 -70.69 83.08
N ASN A 745 8.43 -69.76 83.97
CA ASN A 745 9.28 -69.39 85.09
C ASN A 745 8.38 -68.98 86.27
N PRO A 746 8.34 -69.75 87.38
CA PRO A 746 9.10 -70.97 87.67
C PRO A 746 8.71 -72.22 86.84
N TYR A 747 9.56 -73.26 86.87
CA TYR A 747 9.42 -74.55 86.17
C TYR A 747 9.67 -75.74 87.13
N THR A 748 9.05 -76.91 86.92
CA THR A 748 9.16 -78.10 87.82
C THR A 748 9.37 -79.40 87.05
N PHE A 749 10.26 -80.29 87.54
CA PHE A 749 10.58 -81.60 86.93
C PHE A 749 11.00 -82.67 87.97
N VAL A 750 11.25 -83.92 87.52
CA VAL A 750 11.68 -85.06 88.36
C VAL A 750 13.15 -85.43 88.11
N VAL A 751 13.94 -85.54 89.18
CA VAL A 751 15.38 -85.88 89.14
C VAL A 751 15.59 -87.40 89.03
N LYS A 752 16.23 -87.85 87.94
CA LYS A 752 16.50 -89.28 87.66
C LYS A 752 17.98 -89.65 87.61
N GLY A 753 18.85 -88.66 87.81
CA GLY A 753 20.31 -88.75 87.80
C GLY A 753 20.89 -87.33 87.84
N ASP A 754 22.21 -87.20 87.75
CA ASP A 754 22.85 -85.89 87.77
C ASP A 754 22.40 -85.04 86.57
N THR A 755 22.01 -83.78 86.80
CA THR A 755 21.29 -82.95 85.82
C THR A 755 21.74 -81.49 85.89
N ASP A 756 22.12 -80.90 84.75
CA ASP A 756 22.49 -79.48 84.63
C ASP A 756 21.48 -78.71 83.76
N ILE A 757 20.98 -77.56 84.25
CA ILE A 757 19.95 -76.72 83.56
C ILE A 757 20.36 -75.24 83.55
N LYS A 758 19.97 -74.51 82.49
CA LYS A 758 20.36 -73.11 82.25
C LYS A 758 19.20 -72.17 81.90
N ALA A 759 19.18 -70.97 82.50
CA ALA A 759 18.27 -69.87 82.18
C ALA A 759 18.84 -68.92 81.09
N HIS A 760 17.97 -68.40 80.22
CA HIS A 760 18.31 -67.45 79.14
C HIS A 760 17.46 -66.17 79.20
N PHE A 761 18.07 -65.04 78.85
CA PHE A 761 17.50 -63.70 78.94
C PHE A 761 17.84 -62.83 77.71
N ALA A 762 16.97 -61.88 77.35
CA ALA A 762 17.15 -60.97 76.20
C ALA A 762 16.96 -59.49 76.57
N ASP A 763 17.62 -58.61 75.82
CA ASP A 763 17.74 -57.15 76.02
C ASP A 763 16.53 -56.38 75.44
N PHE A 764 16.14 -55.26 76.08
CA PHE A 764 15.09 -54.34 75.60
C PHE A 764 15.47 -53.48 74.38
N ALA A 765 16.75 -53.32 74.04
CA ALA A 765 17.23 -52.28 73.12
C ALA A 765 16.94 -52.47 71.60
N ALA A 766 16.31 -53.58 71.18
CA ALA A 766 16.34 -54.05 69.79
C ALA A 766 15.04 -53.86 68.95
N GLY A 767 14.20 -52.83 69.20
CA GLY A 767 12.82 -52.81 68.66
C GLY A 767 12.15 -51.48 68.28
N GLY A 768 12.87 -50.47 67.76
CA GLY A 768 12.26 -49.22 67.27
C GLY A 768 12.17 -49.13 65.73
N TYR A 769 10.99 -48.84 65.18
CA TYR A 769 10.82 -48.59 63.74
C TYR A 769 11.06 -47.10 63.41
N ARG A 770 11.85 -46.83 62.37
CA ARG A 770 12.22 -45.47 61.95
C ARG A 770 11.24 -44.93 60.91
N VAL A 771 10.61 -43.80 61.22
CA VAL A 771 9.89 -42.97 60.24
C VAL A 771 10.85 -41.88 59.77
N SER A 772 11.21 -41.90 58.49
CA SER A 772 12.07 -40.88 57.88
C SER A 772 11.25 -39.92 57.04
N VAL A 773 11.42 -38.61 57.23
CA VAL A 773 10.61 -37.59 56.53
C VAL A 773 11.51 -36.52 55.91
N THR A 774 11.35 -36.28 54.61
CA THR A 774 12.12 -35.28 53.86
C THR A 774 11.20 -34.30 53.12
N ALA A 775 11.64 -33.05 52.97
CA ALA A 775 10.99 -32.10 52.08
C ALA A 775 11.62 -32.16 50.68
N GLY A 776 10.82 -31.97 49.63
CA GLY A 776 11.31 -31.48 48.35
C GLY A 776 11.64 -29.98 48.41
N ASP A 777 12.09 -29.42 47.29
CA ASP A 777 12.42 -28.01 47.20
C ASP A 777 11.20 -27.10 47.51
N ASN A 778 11.45 -25.93 48.09
CA ASN A 778 10.47 -24.89 48.45
C ASN A 778 9.52 -25.25 49.63
N GLY A 779 10.00 -26.04 50.57
CA GLY A 779 9.37 -26.19 51.89
C GLY A 779 10.24 -26.94 52.88
N THR A 780 9.75 -27.08 54.11
CA THR A 780 10.48 -27.67 55.24
C THR A 780 9.63 -28.67 56.02
N ILE A 781 10.27 -29.60 56.71
CA ILE A 781 9.59 -30.55 57.61
C ILE A 781 9.53 -29.95 59.01
N LYS A 782 8.30 -29.81 59.52
CA LYS A 782 8.01 -29.26 60.86
C LYS A 782 7.97 -30.35 61.93
N SER A 783 7.49 -31.55 61.61
CA SER A 783 7.50 -32.70 62.51
C SER A 783 7.43 -34.04 61.77
N GLY A 784 7.85 -35.13 62.42
CA GLY A 784 7.64 -36.51 61.96
C GLY A 784 8.88 -37.41 61.86
N ASN A 785 10.09 -36.85 61.86
CA ASN A 785 11.34 -37.59 61.65
C ASN A 785 11.83 -38.19 62.99
N SER A 786 11.38 -39.40 63.34
CA SER A 786 11.64 -40.05 64.64
C SER A 786 11.59 -41.58 64.57
N SER A 787 12.08 -42.26 65.61
CA SER A 787 11.74 -43.65 65.91
C SER A 787 10.39 -43.75 66.64
N TYR A 788 9.64 -44.81 66.36
CA TYR A 788 8.33 -45.13 66.92
C TYR A 788 8.26 -46.64 67.22
N LEU A 789 7.47 -47.02 68.24
CA LEU A 789 7.21 -48.43 68.55
C LEU A 789 6.22 -49.04 67.54
N TYR A 790 6.23 -50.37 67.41
CA TYR A 790 5.23 -51.09 66.62
C TYR A 790 3.81 -50.76 67.09
N GLY A 791 2.94 -50.35 66.15
CA GLY A 791 1.55 -50.00 66.45
C GLY A 791 1.33 -48.58 66.99
N ALA A 792 2.36 -47.75 67.17
CA ALA A 792 2.21 -46.36 67.58
C ALA A 792 1.66 -45.46 66.44
N GLU A 793 0.92 -44.40 66.80
CA GLU A 793 0.55 -43.34 65.83
C GLU A 793 1.69 -42.34 65.66
N ALA A 794 2.10 -42.12 64.41
CA ALA A 794 3.01 -41.05 64.01
C ALA A 794 2.24 -39.91 63.34
N VAL A 795 2.68 -38.67 63.60
CA VAL A 795 2.15 -37.44 62.99
C VAL A 795 3.28 -36.76 62.23
N ILE A 796 3.08 -36.51 60.94
CA ILE A 796 4.05 -35.82 60.08
C ILE A 796 3.45 -34.51 59.57
N GLU A 797 4.23 -33.44 59.61
CA GLU A 797 3.79 -32.11 59.21
C GLU A 797 4.88 -31.38 58.41
N ALA A 798 4.48 -30.75 57.32
CA ALA A 798 5.31 -29.93 56.44
C ALA A 798 4.83 -28.48 56.42
N VAL A 799 5.75 -27.54 56.25
CA VAL A 799 5.44 -26.11 56.04
C VAL A 799 6.03 -25.71 54.70
N ALA A 800 5.20 -25.15 53.83
CA ALA A 800 5.66 -24.62 52.54
C ALA A 800 6.40 -23.29 52.73
N ASP A 801 7.37 -23.01 51.87
CA ASP A 801 8.03 -21.71 51.86
C ASP A 801 7.09 -20.63 51.28
N THR A 802 7.41 -19.35 51.49
CA THR A 802 6.53 -18.24 51.08
C THR A 802 6.32 -18.22 49.56
N GLY A 803 5.05 -18.31 49.14
CA GLY A 803 4.63 -18.36 47.72
C GLY A 803 4.54 -19.79 47.15
N TYR A 804 4.53 -20.80 48.01
CA TYR A 804 4.30 -22.20 47.69
C TYR A 804 3.25 -22.79 48.64
N HIS A 805 2.59 -23.86 48.21
CA HIS A 805 1.69 -24.65 49.05
C HIS A 805 2.08 -26.13 49.07
N PHE A 806 1.73 -26.81 50.16
CA PHE A 806 1.86 -28.25 50.29
C PHE A 806 0.87 -28.96 49.35
N VAL A 807 1.35 -29.94 48.59
CA VAL A 807 0.52 -30.73 47.66
C VAL A 807 0.20 -32.10 48.23
N LYS A 808 1.23 -32.85 48.65
CA LYS A 808 1.09 -34.24 49.10
C LYS A 808 2.34 -34.76 49.81
N TRP A 809 2.17 -35.84 50.56
CA TRP A 809 3.22 -36.77 50.94
C TRP A 809 3.30 -37.91 49.92
N THR A 810 4.51 -38.33 49.56
CA THR A 810 4.78 -39.49 48.69
C THR A 810 5.65 -40.49 49.47
N MET A 811 5.20 -41.74 49.60
CA MET A 811 5.98 -42.85 50.20
C MET A 811 6.99 -43.44 49.20
N ALA A 812 8.02 -44.12 49.71
CA ALA A 812 9.01 -44.84 48.90
C ALA A 812 8.43 -45.93 47.97
N ASN A 813 7.23 -46.46 48.27
CA ASN A 813 6.50 -47.41 47.42
C ASN A 813 5.55 -46.74 46.40
N GLY A 814 5.53 -45.41 46.31
CA GLY A 814 4.70 -44.63 45.39
C GLY A 814 3.32 -44.22 45.92
N ASN A 815 2.90 -44.66 47.11
CA ASN A 815 1.63 -44.24 47.69
C ASN A 815 1.63 -42.74 48.04
N VAL A 816 0.49 -42.06 47.84
CA VAL A 816 0.35 -40.60 48.03
C VAL A 816 -0.75 -40.21 49.01
N PHE A 817 -0.53 -39.16 49.81
CA PHE A 817 -1.45 -38.68 50.84
C PHE A 817 -1.52 -37.15 50.85
N ALA A 818 -2.72 -36.57 50.70
CA ALA A 818 -2.90 -35.12 50.57
C ALA A 818 -3.13 -34.36 51.89
N ALA A 819 -3.24 -35.05 53.03
CA ALA A 819 -3.45 -34.40 54.32
C ALA A 819 -2.14 -33.84 54.90
N ASN A 820 -2.22 -32.68 55.55
CA ASN A 820 -1.09 -32.08 56.27
C ASN A 820 -1.63 -31.26 57.46
N PRO A 821 -1.31 -31.61 58.73
CA PRO A 821 -0.55 -32.78 59.15
C PRO A 821 -1.22 -34.13 58.77
N PHE A 822 -0.41 -35.15 58.48
CA PHE A 822 -0.86 -36.52 58.22
C PHE A 822 -0.61 -37.42 59.44
N ARG A 823 -1.52 -38.36 59.68
CA ARG A 823 -1.48 -39.32 60.81
C ARG A 823 -1.57 -40.75 60.30
N PHE A 824 -0.72 -41.64 60.81
CA PHE A 824 -0.74 -43.06 60.45
C PHE A 824 -0.13 -43.95 61.55
N THR A 825 -0.43 -45.25 61.51
CA THR A 825 0.13 -46.24 62.44
C THR A 825 1.43 -46.84 61.89
N VAL A 826 2.50 -46.84 62.69
CA VAL A 826 3.80 -47.40 62.30
C VAL A 826 3.79 -48.93 62.45
N LYS A 827 4.17 -49.64 61.39
CA LYS A 827 4.26 -51.12 61.35
C LYS A 827 5.61 -51.64 60.87
N ASP A 828 6.37 -50.79 60.19
CA ASP A 828 7.68 -51.05 59.60
C ASP A 828 8.49 -49.74 59.49
N ASN A 829 9.73 -49.83 58.99
CA ASN A 829 10.53 -48.66 58.65
C ASN A 829 9.96 -48.01 57.38
N THR A 830 9.42 -46.80 57.48
CA THR A 830 8.75 -46.10 56.39
C THR A 830 9.39 -44.73 56.11
N THR A 831 9.46 -44.34 54.84
CA THR A 831 9.96 -43.03 54.40
C THR A 831 8.89 -42.25 53.62
N PHE A 832 8.71 -40.97 53.95
CA PHE A 832 7.84 -40.03 53.26
C PHE A 832 8.63 -38.82 52.72
N LYS A 833 8.23 -38.32 51.56
CA LYS A 833 8.65 -37.03 51.00
C LYS A 833 7.47 -36.07 50.90
N ALA A 834 7.60 -34.83 51.39
CA ALA A 834 6.65 -33.75 51.09
C ALA A 834 6.95 -33.16 49.70
N ASP A 835 5.92 -33.03 48.87
CA ASP A 835 5.96 -32.31 47.59
C ASP A 835 5.17 -31.00 47.70
N PHE A 836 5.76 -29.92 47.17
CA PHE A 836 5.20 -28.56 47.17
C PHE A 836 5.04 -28.04 45.73
N ALA A 837 4.11 -27.12 45.52
CA ALA A 837 3.92 -26.43 44.25
C ALA A 837 3.90 -24.91 44.46
N ALA A 838 4.31 -24.15 43.44
CA ALA A 838 4.25 -22.69 43.47
C ALA A 838 2.79 -22.22 43.48
N ASP A 839 2.54 -21.12 44.20
CA ASP A 839 1.28 -20.40 44.10
C ASP A 839 1.22 -19.65 42.76
N SER A 840 0.02 -19.52 42.19
CA SER A 840 -0.20 -18.82 40.92
C SER A 840 -0.91 -17.48 41.14
N TYR A 841 -0.42 -16.44 40.48
CA TYR A 841 -0.86 -15.05 40.68
C TYR A 841 -1.23 -14.39 39.36
N GLN A 842 -2.18 -13.44 39.42
CA GLN A 842 -2.68 -12.73 38.26
C GLN A 842 -1.91 -11.43 38.00
N VAL A 843 -1.45 -11.26 36.78
CA VAL A 843 -0.88 -10.02 36.25
C VAL A 843 -1.86 -9.41 35.26
N ILE A 844 -2.37 -8.22 35.60
CA ILE A 844 -3.27 -7.42 34.78
C ILE A 844 -2.50 -6.23 34.22
N LEU A 845 -2.33 -6.19 32.90
CA LEU A 845 -1.72 -5.07 32.20
C LEU A 845 -2.79 -4.15 31.62
N SER A 846 -2.52 -2.85 31.61
CA SER A 846 -3.43 -1.84 31.03
C SER A 846 -2.64 -0.64 30.52
N ALA A 847 -3.21 0.10 29.58
CA ALA A 847 -2.61 1.29 28.98
C ALA A 847 -3.67 2.37 28.80
N LYS A 848 -3.23 3.65 28.80
CA LYS A 848 -4.10 4.81 28.53
C LYS A 848 -3.39 5.74 27.56
N ASN A 849 -4.01 6.04 26.42
CA ASN A 849 -3.40 6.74 25.27
C ASN A 849 -2.23 5.93 24.65
N GLY A 850 -2.45 4.62 24.50
CA GLY A 850 -1.46 3.61 24.14
C GLY A 850 -2.06 2.20 24.30
N ARG A 851 -1.38 1.18 23.76
CA ARG A 851 -1.82 -0.23 23.79
C ARG A 851 -0.77 -1.14 24.45
N ILE A 852 -1.19 -2.26 25.01
CA ILE A 852 -0.30 -3.34 25.43
C ILE A 852 0.07 -4.18 24.19
N ARG A 853 1.36 -4.50 24.01
CA ARG A 853 1.82 -5.33 22.87
C ARG A 853 1.88 -6.79 23.29
N ILE A 854 0.98 -7.60 22.73
CA ILE A 854 0.76 -9.00 23.09
C ILE A 854 1.25 -9.92 21.94
N GLY A 855 1.98 -10.98 22.28
CA GLY A 855 2.18 -12.14 21.39
C GLY A 855 0.93 -13.02 21.39
N TRP A 856 0.50 -13.48 20.21
CA TRP A 856 -0.88 -13.88 19.89
C TRP A 856 -1.59 -14.85 20.85
N ASP A 857 -2.21 -14.33 21.90
CA ASP A 857 -3.39 -14.97 22.53
C ASP A 857 -4.30 -13.93 23.19
N VAL A 858 -5.61 -14.16 23.12
CA VAL A 858 -6.64 -13.17 23.48
C VAL A 858 -7.24 -13.51 24.85
N TYR A 859 -6.83 -12.79 25.90
CA TYR A 859 -7.64 -12.34 27.06
C TYR A 859 -6.74 -11.55 28.05
N ASP A 860 -7.25 -10.48 28.66
CA ASP A 860 -6.50 -9.51 29.50
C ASP A 860 -6.03 -10.03 30.89
N ARG A 861 -5.61 -11.29 30.99
CA ARG A 861 -5.30 -11.91 32.29
C ARG A 861 -4.22 -12.98 32.16
N TYR A 862 -3.00 -12.62 32.52
CA TYR A 862 -1.89 -13.57 32.59
C TYR A 862 -1.81 -14.17 33.99
N VAL A 863 -1.74 -15.49 34.08
CA VAL A 863 -1.49 -16.22 35.32
C VAL A 863 -0.03 -16.66 35.28
N TYR A 864 0.73 -16.32 36.32
CA TYR A 864 2.14 -16.64 36.46
C TYR A 864 2.39 -17.36 37.78
N ASP A 865 3.26 -18.38 37.75
CA ASP A 865 3.74 -19.02 38.97
C ASP A 865 4.62 -18.05 39.77
N TYR A 866 4.58 -18.17 41.09
CA TYR A 866 5.40 -17.38 42.00
C TYR A 866 6.88 -17.41 41.62
N ASN A 867 7.54 -16.25 41.72
CA ASN A 867 8.96 -16.07 41.45
C ASN A 867 9.39 -16.22 39.98
N THR A 868 8.47 -16.26 39.02
CA THR A 868 8.77 -16.21 37.57
C THR A 868 8.98 -14.77 37.07
N GLU A 869 9.81 -14.58 36.03
CA GLU A 869 9.96 -13.28 35.35
C GLU A 869 8.84 -13.08 34.32
N ALA A 870 8.12 -11.97 34.46
CA ALA A 870 7.13 -11.49 33.49
C ALA A 870 7.67 -10.24 32.77
N VAL A 871 7.19 -10.01 31.53
CA VAL A 871 7.61 -8.88 30.70
C VAL A 871 6.40 -8.11 30.21
N ALA A 872 6.26 -6.86 30.64
CA ALA A 872 5.22 -5.94 30.16
C ALA A 872 5.76 -5.06 29.03
N ASN A 873 5.06 -5.06 27.88
CA ASN A 873 5.37 -4.22 26.72
C ASN A 873 4.17 -3.32 26.40
N ALA A 874 4.42 -2.04 26.10
CA ALA A 874 3.39 -1.13 25.64
C ALA A 874 3.86 -0.29 24.44
N GLU A 875 2.94 0.12 23.58
CA GLU A 875 3.19 1.01 22.43
C GLU A 875 2.32 2.25 22.58
N ALA A 876 2.89 3.42 22.27
CA ALA A 876 2.15 4.68 22.33
C ALA A 876 1.19 4.82 21.15
N GLU A 877 0.09 5.53 21.36
CA GLU A 877 -0.73 6.05 20.26
C GLU A 877 -0.05 7.27 19.61
N ASP A 878 -0.46 7.60 18.39
CA ASP A 878 0.12 8.72 17.64
C ASP A 878 0.00 10.05 18.42
N GLY A 879 1.12 10.77 18.52
CA GLY A 879 1.20 12.00 19.32
C GLY A 879 1.32 11.77 20.83
N TYR A 880 1.59 10.55 21.28
CA TYR A 880 1.96 10.23 22.66
C TYR A 880 3.32 9.52 22.72
N HIS A 881 3.94 9.51 23.90
CA HIS A 881 5.13 8.73 24.18
C HIS A 881 5.02 8.04 25.53
N PHE A 882 5.65 6.87 25.67
CA PHE A 882 5.69 6.12 26.92
C PHE A 882 6.55 6.86 27.95
N VAL A 883 6.05 6.93 29.19
CA VAL A 883 6.73 7.59 30.31
C VAL A 883 7.17 6.58 31.37
N LYS A 884 6.22 5.76 31.86
CA LYS A 884 6.46 4.80 32.95
C LYS A 884 5.32 3.80 33.13
N TRP A 885 5.62 2.69 33.79
CA TRP A 885 4.64 1.81 34.42
C TRP A 885 4.32 2.30 35.84
N VAL A 886 3.05 2.23 36.22
CA VAL A 886 2.59 2.44 37.60
C VAL A 886 1.80 1.24 38.10
N ASN A 887 1.73 1.07 39.43
CA ASN A 887 0.87 0.07 40.05
C ASN A 887 -0.59 0.56 40.20
N ALA A 888 -1.48 -0.28 40.74
CA ALA A 888 -2.87 0.06 41.03
C ALA A 888 -3.07 1.32 41.91
N ALA A 889 -2.09 1.67 42.76
CA ALA A 889 -2.12 2.86 43.60
C ALA A 889 -1.55 4.13 42.90
N GLY A 890 -1.10 4.01 41.65
CA GLY A 890 -0.49 5.11 40.89
C GLY A 890 1.01 5.32 41.16
N ASN A 891 1.63 4.49 42.01
CA ASN A 891 3.06 4.59 42.32
C ASN A 891 3.90 4.12 41.12
N SER A 892 4.98 4.86 40.82
CA SER A 892 5.93 4.52 39.76
C SER A 892 6.62 3.18 40.03
N LEU A 893 6.63 2.29 39.04
CA LEU A 893 7.31 0.99 39.09
C LEU A 893 8.61 0.98 38.28
N SER A 894 8.55 1.41 37.01
CA SER A 894 9.73 1.54 36.14
C SER A 894 9.48 2.52 34.98
N GLY A 895 10.54 3.18 34.50
CA GLY A 895 10.56 3.95 33.25
C GLY A 895 10.94 3.14 32.01
N ASP A 896 11.21 1.84 32.16
CA ASP A 896 11.63 0.96 31.08
C ASP A 896 10.44 0.35 30.33
N ASN A 897 10.63 0.09 29.03
CA ASN A 897 9.64 -0.55 28.17
C ASN A 897 10.38 -1.32 27.04
N PRO A 898 10.42 -2.66 27.07
CA PRO A 898 9.81 -3.58 28.04
C PRO A 898 10.21 -3.36 29.50
N TYR A 899 9.25 -3.52 30.41
CA TYR A 899 9.53 -3.67 31.84
C TYR A 899 9.55 -5.15 32.22
N ARG A 900 10.69 -5.61 32.76
CA ARG A 900 10.88 -6.96 33.31
C ARG A 900 10.70 -6.91 34.83
N PHE A 901 9.91 -7.83 35.38
CA PHE A 901 9.65 -7.90 36.83
C PHE A 901 9.37 -9.33 37.26
N VAL A 902 9.61 -9.62 38.53
CA VAL A 902 9.35 -10.94 39.12
C VAL A 902 7.96 -10.93 39.78
N VAL A 903 7.14 -11.93 39.47
CA VAL A 903 5.79 -12.06 40.06
C VAL A 903 5.90 -12.56 41.50
N LYS A 904 5.35 -11.77 42.43
CA LYS A 904 5.41 -12.00 43.89
C LYS A 904 4.05 -11.98 44.59
N GLY A 905 2.98 -11.89 43.81
CA GLY A 905 1.61 -11.67 44.24
C GLY A 905 0.78 -11.15 43.07
N ASP A 906 -0.52 -10.94 43.26
CA ASP A 906 -1.35 -10.32 42.24
C ASP A 906 -0.87 -8.89 41.92
N MET A 907 -0.69 -8.59 40.64
CA MET A 907 -0.15 -7.32 40.17
C MET A 907 -1.06 -6.70 39.13
N LYS A 908 -1.30 -5.39 39.27
CA LYS A 908 -1.93 -4.57 38.23
C LYS A 908 -1.00 -3.45 37.84
N LEU A 909 -0.57 -3.45 36.58
CA LEU A 909 0.33 -2.46 36.01
C LEU A 909 -0.40 -1.63 34.94
N THR A 910 -0.16 -0.33 34.96
CA THR A 910 -0.69 0.60 33.97
C THR A 910 0.46 1.34 33.29
N ALA A 911 0.55 1.26 31.96
CA ALA A 911 1.45 2.09 31.17
C ALA A 911 0.88 3.51 31.05
N ILE A 912 1.70 4.49 31.42
CA ILE A 912 1.38 5.92 31.38
C ILE A 912 2.08 6.56 30.18
N PHE A 913 1.30 7.34 29.43
CA PHE A 913 1.71 8.00 28.20
C PHE A 913 1.41 9.51 28.27
N GLU A 914 2.35 10.32 27.80
CA GLU A 914 2.23 11.79 27.75
C GLU A 914 2.25 12.30 26.31
N LYS A 915 1.46 13.34 26.04
CA LYS A 915 1.23 13.88 24.70
C LYS A 915 2.48 14.66 24.22
N GLY A 916 3.06 14.22 23.10
CA GLY A 916 4.24 14.83 22.48
C GLY A 916 4.00 15.18 21.02
N VAL A 917 4.45 16.36 20.57
CA VAL A 917 4.27 16.79 19.18
C VAL A 917 5.16 15.96 18.24
N ALA A 918 4.56 15.41 17.19
CA ALA A 918 5.14 14.28 16.46
C ALA A 918 6.38 14.59 15.62
N GLY A 919 7.35 13.67 15.73
CA GLY A 919 8.40 13.39 14.74
C GLY A 919 9.83 13.68 15.22
N ASN A 920 10.55 12.63 15.65
CA ASN A 920 12.01 12.55 15.67
C ASN A 920 12.46 11.07 15.74
N GLU A 921 13.35 10.65 14.84
CA GLU A 921 13.90 9.29 14.80
C GLU A 921 14.97 9.08 15.89
N THR A 922 14.94 7.93 16.56
CA THR A 922 16.01 7.50 17.46
C THR A 922 17.16 6.85 16.69
N VAL A 923 18.37 7.39 16.82
CA VAL A 923 19.60 6.59 16.63
C VAL A 923 19.79 5.74 17.89
N ALA A 924 20.12 4.46 17.71
CA ALA A 924 20.06 3.48 18.78
C ALA A 924 21.10 3.71 19.91
N GLY A 925 20.69 3.43 21.16
CA GLY A 925 21.60 2.89 22.18
C GLY A 925 21.95 3.72 23.42
N SER A 926 21.66 5.03 23.50
CA SER A 926 22.19 5.87 24.60
C SER A 926 21.19 6.71 25.41
N GLY A 927 19.91 6.74 25.05
CA GLY A 927 18.90 7.56 25.74
C GLY A 927 19.08 9.08 25.60
N VAL A 928 20.11 9.54 24.88
CA VAL A 928 20.36 10.95 24.54
C VAL A 928 19.34 11.42 23.51
N ARG A 929 18.68 12.56 23.75
CA ARG A 929 17.69 13.15 22.83
C ARG A 929 17.76 14.67 22.81
N ALA A 930 17.37 15.28 21.69
CA ALA A 930 17.12 16.71 21.61
C ALA A 930 15.85 16.99 20.80
N TYR A 931 15.08 17.99 21.21
CA TYR A 931 13.86 18.43 20.52
C TYR A 931 13.60 19.92 20.77
N TYR A 932 12.73 20.53 19.97
CA TYR A 932 12.41 21.95 20.07
C TYR A 932 10.91 22.14 20.32
N ALA A 933 10.58 22.86 21.39
CA ALA A 933 9.21 23.14 21.83
C ALA A 933 9.18 24.49 22.54
N ASP A 934 8.08 25.23 22.43
CA ASP A 934 7.82 26.49 23.17
C ASP A 934 8.96 27.53 23.12
N GLY A 935 9.70 27.59 22.00
CA GLY A 935 10.85 28.50 21.82
C GLY A 935 12.13 28.08 22.56
N MET A 936 12.20 26.83 23.02
CA MET A 936 13.32 26.25 23.75
C MET A 936 13.82 24.96 23.07
N LEU A 937 15.14 24.78 23.11
CA LEU A 937 15.82 23.54 22.72
C LEU A 937 15.96 22.66 23.96
N HIS A 938 15.18 21.59 24.03
CA HIS A 938 15.23 20.61 25.10
C HIS A 938 16.34 19.58 24.83
N LEU A 939 17.07 19.22 25.88
CA LEU A 939 18.30 18.43 25.85
C LEU A 939 18.21 17.34 26.93
N VAL A 940 18.08 16.09 26.52
CA VAL A 940 17.97 14.93 27.41
C VAL A 940 19.32 14.23 27.46
N ASN A 941 19.87 14.06 28.67
CA ASN A 941 21.16 13.41 28.96
C ASN A 941 22.37 14.04 28.24
N LEU A 942 22.35 15.37 28.04
CA LEU A 942 23.44 16.14 27.42
C LEU A 942 24.09 17.17 28.35
N GLU A 943 23.79 17.15 29.65
CA GLU A 943 24.39 18.11 30.60
C GLU A 943 25.92 17.97 30.64
N GLY A 944 26.62 19.11 30.59
CA GLY A 944 28.08 19.17 30.48
C GLY A 944 28.64 19.03 29.06
N PHE A 945 27.86 18.64 28.05
CA PHE A 945 28.36 18.50 26.67
C PHE A 945 28.55 19.86 25.98
N ALA A 946 29.57 19.95 25.12
CA ALA A 946 29.67 21.01 24.13
C ALA A 946 28.74 20.67 22.96
N VAL A 947 27.69 21.46 22.78
CA VAL A 947 26.62 21.26 21.81
C VAL A 947 26.77 22.26 20.67
N ALA A 948 26.71 21.78 19.44
CA ALA A 948 26.66 22.58 18.21
C ALA A 948 25.44 22.17 17.39
N VAL A 949 24.60 23.14 17.02
CA VAL A 949 23.44 22.94 16.16
C VAL A 949 23.75 23.53 14.79
N SER A 950 23.51 22.75 13.73
CA SER A 950 23.63 23.17 12.33
C SER A 950 22.33 22.94 11.59
N THR A 951 22.07 23.71 10.52
CA THR A 951 21.06 23.37 9.52
C THR A 951 21.47 22.12 8.72
N ILE A 952 20.51 21.49 8.02
CA ILE A 952 20.75 20.26 7.25
C ILE A 952 21.79 20.39 6.11
N ASP A 953 22.05 21.61 5.65
CA ASP A 953 23.12 21.95 4.68
C ASP A 953 24.52 22.08 5.33
N GLY A 954 24.63 21.87 6.65
CA GLY A 954 25.89 21.87 7.40
C GLY A 954 26.27 23.21 8.05
N ARG A 955 25.51 24.30 7.83
CA ARG A 955 25.82 25.60 8.44
C ARG A 955 25.51 25.60 9.93
N GLN A 956 26.52 25.81 10.78
CA GLN A 956 26.33 25.95 12.23
C GLN A 956 25.56 27.23 12.56
N VAL A 957 24.50 27.10 13.37
CA VAL A 957 23.60 28.19 13.80
C VAL A 957 23.61 28.44 15.30
N LEU A 958 24.02 27.45 16.12
CA LEU A 958 24.10 27.57 17.58
C LEU A 958 25.32 26.80 18.10
N GLN A 959 26.00 27.32 19.11
CA GLN A 959 27.01 26.57 19.85
C GLN A 959 27.07 27.02 21.30
N PHE A 960 26.98 26.08 22.23
CA PHE A 960 26.95 26.33 23.68
C PHE A 960 27.44 25.11 24.45
N ARG A 961 27.72 25.26 25.75
CA ARG A 961 27.91 24.12 26.66
C ARG A 961 26.61 23.95 27.45
N ALA A 962 26.00 22.77 27.38
CA ALA A 962 24.75 22.49 28.06
C ALA A 962 24.97 22.47 29.58
N SER A 963 24.19 23.25 30.31
CA SER A 963 24.25 23.40 31.77
C SER A 963 22.93 23.02 32.47
N ASN A 964 21.95 22.57 31.69
CA ASN A 964 20.57 22.30 32.08
C ASN A 964 19.85 21.59 30.92
N ALA A 965 18.71 20.95 31.22
CA ALA A 965 17.94 20.17 30.25
C ALA A 965 17.15 21.00 29.21
N VAL A 966 17.23 22.33 29.26
CA VAL A 966 16.58 23.25 28.32
C VAL A 966 17.49 24.45 28.04
N HIS A 967 17.63 24.82 26.77
CA HIS A 967 18.41 25.96 26.31
C HIS A 967 17.53 26.91 25.48
N PRO A 968 17.42 28.21 25.85
CA PRO A 968 16.72 29.18 25.01
C PRO A 968 17.43 29.34 23.67
N ALA A 969 16.72 29.08 22.57
CA ALA A 969 17.27 29.20 21.23
C ALA A 969 16.14 29.67 20.30
N ILE A 970 16.35 30.75 19.54
CA ILE A 970 15.40 31.18 18.51
C ILE A 970 15.86 30.59 17.19
N LEU A 971 15.26 29.47 16.81
CA LEU A 971 15.53 28.78 15.54
C LEU A 971 14.35 28.98 14.58
N PRO A 972 14.58 29.43 13.32
CA PRO A 972 13.57 29.42 12.27
C PRO A 972 13.02 28.02 11.99
N ALA A 973 11.81 27.91 11.42
CA ALA A 973 11.30 26.63 10.95
C ALA A 973 12.25 25.98 9.93
N GLY A 974 12.55 24.70 10.12
CA GLY A 974 13.58 23.99 9.38
C GLY A 974 14.04 22.70 10.06
N ILE A 975 14.96 21.97 9.42
CA ILE A 975 15.55 20.73 9.94
C ILE A 975 16.99 21.02 10.37
N TYR A 976 17.32 20.61 11.59
CA TYR A 976 18.59 20.84 12.25
C TYR A 976 19.27 19.54 12.67
N ILE A 977 20.59 19.57 12.71
CA ILE A 977 21.47 18.52 13.20
C ILE A 977 22.20 19.07 14.43
N LEU A 978 21.97 18.47 15.58
CA LEU A 978 22.69 18.71 16.82
C LEU A 978 23.85 17.72 16.94
N ASN A 979 25.06 18.23 17.14
CA ASN A 979 26.24 17.46 17.49
C ASN A 979 26.67 17.83 18.90
N ALA A 980 26.75 16.86 19.80
CA ALA A 980 27.20 17.04 21.18
C ALA A 980 28.50 16.26 21.41
N ALA A 981 29.47 16.87 22.10
CA ALA A 981 30.74 16.24 22.45
C ALA A 981 31.17 16.52 23.89
N ASN A 982 31.65 15.48 24.59
CA ASN A 982 32.30 15.61 25.89
C ASN A 982 33.47 14.62 25.99
N GLY A 983 34.71 15.13 25.93
CA GLY A 983 35.89 14.27 25.88
C GLY A 983 35.91 13.36 24.63
N LYS A 984 35.75 12.04 24.85
CA LYS A 984 35.66 11.04 23.77
C LYS A 984 34.22 10.75 23.31
N GLU A 985 33.23 11.12 24.11
CA GLU A 985 31.82 10.85 23.80
C GLU A 985 31.31 11.84 22.76
N ARG A 986 30.62 11.33 21.74
CA ARG A 986 29.99 12.13 20.67
C ARG A 986 28.61 11.59 20.37
N TYR A 987 27.64 12.48 20.27
CA TYR A 987 26.26 12.18 19.90
C TYR A 987 25.80 13.11 18.78
N THR A 988 25.02 12.57 17.85
CA THR A 988 24.37 13.34 16.78
C THR A 988 22.87 13.07 16.82
N ALA A 989 22.06 14.13 16.85
CA ALA A 989 20.61 14.06 16.87
C ALA A 989 20.02 15.00 15.81
N LYS A 990 19.00 14.55 15.09
CA LYS A 990 18.25 15.37 14.11
C LYS A 990 16.96 15.85 14.77
N PHE A 991 16.61 17.12 14.59
CA PHE A 991 15.33 17.65 15.04
C PHE A 991 14.74 18.65 14.05
N ALA A 992 13.41 18.76 14.02
CA ALA A 992 12.70 19.74 13.21
C ALA A 992 12.11 20.85 14.09
N VAL A 993 12.18 22.08 13.60
CA VAL A 993 11.42 23.22 14.12
C VAL A 993 10.29 23.49 13.13
N LYS A 994 9.07 23.59 13.65
CA LYS A 994 7.87 23.97 12.89
C LYS A 994 7.41 25.35 13.38
N ASN A 995 6.80 26.14 12.49
CA ASN A 995 6.08 27.36 12.87
C ASN A 995 4.78 27.00 13.60
#